data_AF-A0A1E1WB23-F1
#
_entry.id   AF-A0A1E1WB23-F1
#
_cell.length_a   1.000
_cell.length_b   1.000
_cell.length_c   1.000
_cell.angle_alpha   90.00
_cell.angle_beta   90.00
_cell.angle_gamma   90.00
#
_symmetry.space_group_name_H-M   'P 1'
#
loop_
_entity.id
_entity.type
_entity.pdbx_description
1 polymer ?
#
loop_
_entity_poly.entity_id
_entity_poly.type
_entity_poly.pdbx_seq_one_letter_code
_entity_poly.pdbx_strand_id
1 'polypeptide(L)'
;MAQLESEIEVTKEKFEETVTEKDRKVANLQDKLNELILIKGINDTTLKEIEVEKEKVKVQLAEISNEKESLLKTLAEKESEISNLGNTIKELQTREQIQKTSFEEIDKNKTKEISELQERLQNVIQEKDSEINELRKILQDKTELQKSEGETLIKTISELKTSIIDKDKEIETLTSKLMETTDELEKQTTDLELLKKENELKITLLEDKLQTVTQCKDEIIDTLTGSIAEKDNQVITLNVEVNTLSADVARLEEELKETQAEMEIGKNELLTLREEHDRIVEINENNIALKNKELRSLNDEVEKLTRENAELISEKDKLTEEKQVLESKLKEVQGAYESKIQEYKSFQNEKTDAVNELNSVIEELKSEYEQLKDLKDTEIKRLHEKIQDSESKFSIQVCEKDETIAKAETNINQLKDKLETLQSEKTKEKEELNEVVDQKEKEMQDLLQHNSVLEADLAAAKKQLEETKMELLKQTSRLVSVAGSAALQVTDEALAALERGSASETNRAAAELAATALQDLAQTEVQGNEETVARSAIVAAHNTATLSAYATEVCNISTDMQLSDKLSNECRAMLQSTKQCLEALSTGSIPASACVEARGHVNIVAQTAAAADRLNSGARSVDDELADMDSAIEQAASQIEEMLKASRAGDSGVKLEVNEKILDACTTLMGAVKMLVQDARKLQNELGDPKTRQKMYRRNPQWSEGLISAAKAVVFAAKLLV
;
A
#
# COMPACT_ATOMS: atom_id res chain seq x y z
N MET A 1 -47.61 90.85 -185.97
CA MET A 1 -47.00 89.67 -185.31
C MET A 1 -45.70 90.01 -184.57
N ALA A 2 -44.86 90.96 -185.02
CA ALA A 2 -43.58 91.25 -184.36
C ALA A 2 -43.63 92.06 -183.03
N GLN A 3 -44.78 92.61 -182.62
CA GLN A 3 -44.87 93.50 -181.45
C GLN A 3 -45.32 92.79 -180.16
N LEU A 4 -45.87 91.58 -180.27
CA LEU A 4 -46.32 90.78 -179.12
C LEU A 4 -45.18 89.96 -178.49
N GLU A 5 -44.09 89.70 -179.21
CA GLU A 5 -42.94 88.95 -178.66
C GLU A 5 -42.07 89.82 -177.73
N SER A 6 -42.05 91.15 -177.91
CA SER A 6 -41.22 92.05 -177.09
C SER A 6 -41.81 92.36 -175.71
N GLU A 7 -43.13 92.38 -175.55
CA GLU A 7 -43.77 92.64 -174.24
C GLU A 7 -43.67 91.43 -173.29
N ILE A 8 -43.53 90.22 -173.86
CA ILE A 8 -43.39 88.97 -173.10
C ILE A 8 -41.99 88.88 -172.46
N GLU A 9 -40.93 89.33 -173.13
CA GLU A 9 -39.57 89.19 -172.59
C GLU A 9 -39.30 90.16 -171.41
N VAL A 10 -39.83 91.40 -171.46
CA VAL A 10 -39.66 92.39 -170.37
C VAL A 10 -40.46 92.02 -169.12
N THR A 11 -41.64 91.41 -169.28
CA THR A 11 -42.42 90.90 -168.14
C THR A 11 -41.76 89.70 -167.49
N LYS A 12 -41.01 88.91 -168.26
CA LYS A 12 -40.26 87.74 -167.79
C LYS A 12 -39.04 88.13 -166.95
N GLU A 13 -38.24 89.11 -167.38
CA GLU A 13 -37.08 89.59 -166.61
C GLU A 13 -37.48 90.19 -165.24
N LYS A 14 -38.53 91.02 -165.18
CA LYS A 14 -39.04 91.55 -163.90
C LYS A 14 -39.57 90.45 -162.97
N PHE A 15 -40.14 89.39 -163.54
CA PHE A 15 -40.56 88.22 -162.76
C PHE A 15 -39.36 87.46 -162.20
N GLU A 16 -38.32 87.25 -162.99
CA GLU A 16 -37.08 86.56 -162.57
C GLU A 16 -36.31 87.33 -161.47
N GLU A 17 -36.26 88.67 -161.53
CA GLU A 17 -35.66 89.50 -160.47
C GLU A 17 -36.47 89.44 -159.14
N THR A 18 -37.80 89.42 -159.25
CA THR A 18 -38.68 89.29 -158.08
C THR A 18 -38.61 87.88 -157.47
N VAL A 19 -38.42 86.84 -158.30
CA VAL A 19 -38.24 85.45 -157.90
C VAL A 19 -36.91 85.29 -157.17
N THR A 20 -35.80 85.82 -157.71
CA THR A 20 -34.48 85.72 -157.07
C THR A 20 -34.40 86.49 -155.74
N GLU A 21 -35.04 87.66 -155.58
CA GLU A 21 -35.10 88.35 -154.28
C GLU A 21 -35.93 87.57 -153.24
N LYS A 22 -37.04 86.95 -153.69
CA LYS A 22 -37.86 86.08 -152.83
C LYS A 22 -37.12 84.80 -152.46
N ASP A 23 -36.39 84.18 -153.37
CA ASP A 23 -35.58 82.99 -153.09
C ASP A 23 -34.46 83.29 -152.09
N ARG A 24 -33.84 84.48 -152.17
CA ARG A 24 -32.84 84.92 -151.18
C ARG A 24 -33.47 85.15 -149.81
N LYS A 25 -34.67 85.74 -149.72
CA LYS A 25 -35.41 85.88 -148.45
C LYS A 25 -35.86 84.54 -147.89
N VAL A 26 -36.29 83.62 -148.75
CA VAL A 26 -36.67 82.25 -148.37
C VAL A 26 -35.45 81.52 -147.83
N ALA A 27 -34.29 81.56 -148.50
CA ALA A 27 -33.07 80.92 -148.01
C ALA A 27 -32.64 81.47 -146.63
N ASN A 28 -32.67 82.79 -146.43
CA ASN A 28 -32.29 83.40 -145.15
C ASN A 28 -33.30 83.08 -144.02
N LEU A 29 -34.59 82.97 -144.34
CA LEU A 29 -35.61 82.49 -143.41
C LEU A 29 -35.47 80.99 -143.13
N GLN A 30 -35.05 80.19 -144.11
CA GLN A 30 -34.79 78.76 -143.98
C GLN A 30 -33.61 78.50 -143.04
N ASP A 31 -32.51 79.25 -143.18
CA ASP A 31 -31.35 79.13 -142.29
C ASP A 31 -31.69 79.54 -140.86
N LYS A 32 -32.46 80.62 -140.68
CA LYS A 32 -32.91 81.06 -139.34
C LYS A 32 -33.92 80.10 -138.72
N LEU A 33 -34.75 79.45 -139.54
CA LEU A 33 -35.65 78.39 -139.12
C LEU A 33 -34.86 77.14 -138.69
N ASN A 34 -33.81 76.77 -139.43
CA ASN A 34 -32.93 75.65 -139.07
C ASN A 34 -32.17 75.93 -137.77
N GLU A 35 -31.68 77.15 -137.56
CA GLU A 35 -31.02 77.56 -136.31
C GLU A 35 -31.99 77.51 -135.10
N LEU A 36 -33.23 77.98 -135.26
CA LEU A 36 -34.26 77.90 -134.21
C LEU A 36 -34.72 76.46 -133.95
N ILE A 37 -34.79 75.60 -134.96
CA ILE A 37 -35.08 74.17 -134.79
C ILE A 37 -33.96 73.49 -134.00
N LEU A 38 -32.70 73.84 -134.26
CA LEU A 38 -31.56 73.32 -133.52
C LEU A 38 -31.59 73.76 -132.05
N ILE A 39 -31.82 75.04 -131.78
CA ILE A 39 -31.93 75.58 -130.41
C ILE A 39 -33.12 74.96 -129.67
N LYS A 40 -34.27 74.80 -130.33
CA LYS A 40 -35.43 74.12 -129.75
C LYS A 40 -35.10 72.66 -129.43
N GLY A 41 -34.39 71.97 -130.32
CA GLY A 41 -33.92 70.60 -130.08
C GLY A 41 -33.04 70.50 -128.83
N ILE A 42 -32.07 71.40 -128.69
CA ILE A 42 -31.15 71.48 -127.53
C ILE A 42 -31.91 71.81 -126.23
N ASN A 43 -32.86 72.74 -126.28
CA ASN A 43 -33.68 73.09 -125.13
C ASN A 43 -34.63 71.96 -124.72
N ASP A 44 -35.28 71.28 -125.68
CA ASP A 44 -36.14 70.12 -125.40
C ASP A 44 -35.32 68.94 -124.84
N THR A 45 -34.04 68.81 -125.21
CA THR A 45 -33.14 67.81 -124.61
C THR A 45 -32.76 68.19 -123.18
N THR A 46 -32.30 69.42 -122.95
CA THR A 46 -31.94 69.87 -121.59
C THR A 46 -33.13 69.90 -120.63
N LEU A 47 -34.34 70.20 -121.10
CA LEU A 47 -35.54 70.20 -120.27
C LEU A 47 -35.95 68.78 -119.85
N LYS A 48 -35.80 67.79 -120.75
CA LYS A 48 -35.96 66.37 -120.42
C LYS A 48 -34.89 65.88 -119.45
N GLU A 49 -33.64 66.31 -119.61
CA GLU A 49 -32.55 65.98 -118.68
C GLU A 49 -32.83 66.53 -117.28
N ILE A 50 -33.34 67.77 -117.17
CA ILE A 50 -33.74 68.36 -115.88
C ILE A 50 -34.94 67.63 -115.26
N GLU A 51 -35.94 67.23 -116.05
CA GLU A 51 -37.09 66.47 -115.54
C GLU A 51 -36.70 65.08 -115.02
N VAL A 52 -35.79 64.40 -115.72
CA VAL A 52 -35.23 63.13 -115.25
C VAL A 52 -34.47 63.32 -113.94
N GLU A 53 -33.63 64.35 -113.85
CA GLU A 53 -32.82 64.55 -112.63
C GLU A 53 -33.65 65.06 -111.45
N LYS A 54 -34.72 65.82 -111.71
CA LYS A 54 -35.71 66.18 -110.69
C LYS A 54 -36.40 64.95 -110.11
N GLU A 55 -36.81 64.00 -110.93
CA GLU A 55 -37.51 62.82 -110.42
C GLU A 55 -36.55 61.86 -109.70
N LYS A 56 -35.28 61.81 -110.14
CA LYS A 56 -34.22 61.08 -109.44
C LYS A 56 -33.93 61.65 -108.05
N VAL A 57 -33.84 62.96 -107.90
CA VAL A 57 -33.67 63.63 -106.59
C VAL A 57 -34.87 63.36 -105.68
N LYS A 58 -36.08 63.27 -106.24
CA LYS A 58 -37.30 63.00 -105.50
C LYS A 58 -37.38 61.57 -104.97
N VAL A 59 -36.91 60.59 -105.75
CA VAL A 59 -36.75 59.19 -105.30
C VAL A 59 -35.70 59.11 -104.19
N GLN A 60 -34.55 59.78 -104.37
CA GLN A 60 -33.51 59.83 -103.33
C GLN A 60 -34.00 60.48 -102.03
N LEU A 61 -34.81 61.53 -102.11
CA LEU A 61 -35.45 62.13 -100.93
C LEU A 61 -36.43 61.18 -100.23
N ALA A 62 -37.17 60.37 -100.98
CA ALA A 62 -38.08 59.36 -100.42
C ALA A 62 -37.31 58.21 -99.75
N GLU A 63 -36.21 57.76 -100.36
CA GLU A 63 -35.32 56.74 -99.78
C GLU A 63 -34.68 57.23 -98.48
N ILE A 64 -34.12 58.45 -98.47
CA ILE A 64 -33.55 59.08 -97.25
C ILE A 64 -34.62 59.27 -96.18
N SER A 65 -35.86 59.59 -96.57
CA SER A 65 -36.97 59.73 -95.62
C SER A 65 -37.34 58.40 -94.98
N ASN A 66 -37.41 57.31 -95.76
CA ASN A 66 -37.66 55.97 -95.22
C ASN A 66 -36.50 55.48 -94.34
N GLU A 67 -35.26 55.77 -94.72
CA GLU A 67 -34.08 55.41 -93.94
C GLU A 67 -34.05 56.18 -92.60
N LYS A 68 -34.42 57.47 -92.62
CA LYS A 68 -34.62 58.27 -91.40
C LYS A 68 -35.70 57.67 -90.50
N GLU A 69 -36.82 57.22 -91.07
CA GLU A 69 -37.93 56.64 -90.29
C GLU A 69 -37.56 55.28 -89.68
N SER A 70 -36.83 54.46 -90.44
CA SER A 70 -36.20 53.22 -89.96
C SER A 70 -35.23 53.49 -88.78
N LEU A 71 -34.32 54.44 -88.94
CA LEU A 71 -33.35 54.82 -87.89
C LEU A 71 -34.04 55.38 -86.65
N LEU A 72 -35.12 56.15 -86.80
CA LEU A 72 -35.91 56.64 -85.65
C LEU A 72 -36.60 55.51 -84.90
N LYS A 73 -37.07 54.47 -85.62
CA LYS A 73 -37.65 53.28 -84.99
C LYS A 73 -36.59 52.49 -84.22
N THR A 74 -35.41 52.28 -84.80
CA THR A 74 -34.29 51.63 -84.11
C THR A 74 -33.81 52.45 -82.91
N LEU A 75 -33.79 53.78 -83.01
CA LEU A 75 -33.44 54.66 -81.89
C LEU A 75 -34.44 54.50 -80.75
N ALA A 76 -35.75 54.49 -81.04
CA ALA A 76 -36.79 54.29 -80.04
C ALA A 76 -36.72 52.90 -79.37
N GLU A 77 -36.42 51.84 -80.14
CA GLU A 77 -36.17 50.51 -79.61
C GLU A 77 -34.95 50.49 -78.67
N LYS A 78 -33.87 51.20 -79.03
CA LYS A 78 -32.66 51.32 -78.19
C LYS A 78 -32.89 52.18 -76.95
N GLU A 79 -33.69 53.25 -77.03
CA GLU A 79 -34.08 54.05 -75.86
C GLU A 79 -34.94 53.24 -74.87
N SER A 80 -35.84 52.39 -75.38
CA SER A 80 -36.60 51.45 -74.56
C SER A 80 -35.69 50.41 -73.88
N GLU A 81 -34.72 49.88 -74.61
CA GLU A 81 -33.74 48.92 -74.09
C GLU A 81 -32.84 49.56 -73.01
N ILE A 82 -32.38 50.81 -73.22
CA ILE A 82 -31.64 51.60 -72.23
C ILE A 82 -32.49 51.87 -70.99
N SER A 83 -33.77 52.19 -71.15
CA SER A 83 -34.70 52.38 -70.04
C SER A 83 -34.88 51.10 -69.22
N ASN A 84 -35.02 49.95 -69.89
CA ASN A 84 -35.13 48.65 -69.22
C ASN A 84 -33.84 48.28 -68.49
N LEU A 85 -32.68 48.46 -69.12
CA LEU A 85 -31.38 48.27 -68.46
C LEU A 85 -31.20 49.22 -67.26
N GLY A 86 -31.66 50.47 -67.37
CA GLY A 86 -31.67 51.43 -66.27
C GLY A 86 -32.52 50.97 -65.07
N ASN A 87 -33.66 50.33 -65.33
CA ASN A 87 -34.47 49.73 -64.27
C ASN A 87 -33.79 48.50 -63.65
N THR A 88 -33.21 47.61 -64.46
CA THR A 88 -32.45 46.46 -63.96
C THR A 88 -31.25 46.89 -63.11
N ILE A 89 -30.55 47.96 -63.50
CA ILE A 89 -29.44 48.53 -62.71
C ILE A 89 -29.96 49.05 -61.36
N LYS A 90 -31.09 49.74 -61.33
CA LYS A 90 -31.70 50.19 -60.06
C LYS A 90 -32.10 49.02 -59.17
N GLU A 91 -32.69 47.96 -59.73
CA GLU A 91 -33.04 46.75 -58.98
C GLU A 91 -31.80 46.06 -58.41
N LEU A 92 -30.72 45.96 -59.19
CA LEU A 92 -29.45 45.39 -58.74
C LEU A 92 -28.79 46.26 -57.65
N GLN A 93 -28.80 47.58 -57.80
CA GLN A 93 -28.33 48.52 -56.76
C GLN A 93 -29.15 48.39 -55.47
N THR A 94 -30.47 48.18 -55.59
CA THR A 94 -31.33 47.98 -54.42
C THR A 94 -31.03 46.64 -53.74
N ARG A 95 -30.80 45.56 -54.51
CA ARG A 95 -30.34 44.27 -53.96
C ARG A 95 -28.97 44.36 -53.31
N GLU A 96 -28.02 45.07 -53.92
CA GLU A 96 -26.69 45.30 -53.35
C GLU A 96 -26.80 46.05 -52.01
N GLN A 97 -27.64 47.08 -51.93
CA GLN A 97 -27.88 47.83 -50.69
C GLN A 97 -28.53 46.96 -49.60
N ILE A 98 -29.51 46.11 -49.96
CA ILE A 98 -30.15 45.16 -49.03
C ILE A 98 -29.15 44.10 -48.56
N GLN A 99 -28.31 43.60 -49.46
CA GLN A 99 -27.30 42.60 -49.12
C GLN A 99 -26.20 43.20 -48.23
N LYS A 100 -25.82 44.46 -48.47
CA LYS A 100 -24.85 45.19 -47.65
C LYS A 100 -25.38 45.46 -46.24
N THR A 101 -26.64 45.89 -46.12
CA THR A 101 -27.28 46.09 -44.81
C THR A 101 -27.49 44.78 -44.06
N SER A 102 -27.89 43.70 -44.75
CA SER A 102 -27.94 42.35 -44.17
C SER A 102 -26.57 41.87 -43.69
N PHE A 103 -25.51 42.14 -44.45
CA PHE A 103 -24.14 41.77 -44.06
C PHE A 103 -23.67 42.58 -42.84
N GLU A 104 -23.93 43.89 -42.80
CA GLU A 104 -23.63 44.75 -41.64
C GLU A 104 -24.40 44.30 -40.38
N GLU A 105 -25.65 43.85 -40.52
CA GLU A 105 -26.45 43.36 -39.40
C GLU A 105 -25.98 41.99 -38.89
N ILE A 106 -25.59 41.08 -39.80
CA ILE A 106 -24.97 39.80 -39.45
C ILE A 106 -23.61 40.04 -38.78
N ASP A 107 -22.78 40.94 -39.31
CA ASP A 107 -21.46 41.25 -38.76
C ASP A 107 -21.58 41.89 -37.37
N LYS A 108 -22.55 42.78 -37.17
CA LYS A 108 -22.84 43.36 -35.85
C LYS A 108 -23.35 42.33 -34.85
N ASN A 109 -24.22 41.41 -35.27
CA ASN A 109 -24.69 40.32 -34.41
C ASN A 109 -23.59 39.33 -34.05
N LYS A 110 -22.76 38.93 -35.02
CA LYS A 110 -21.61 38.05 -34.75
C LYS A 110 -20.55 38.74 -33.89
N THR A 111 -20.31 40.03 -34.09
CA THR A 111 -19.39 40.82 -33.23
C THR A 111 -19.92 40.88 -31.81
N LYS A 112 -21.24 41.05 -31.62
CA LYS A 112 -21.87 41.03 -30.30
C LYS A 112 -21.77 39.65 -29.64
N GLU A 113 -22.05 38.58 -30.38
CA GLU A 113 -21.96 37.20 -29.90
C GLU A 113 -20.50 36.81 -29.56
N ILE A 114 -19.53 37.24 -30.37
CA ILE A 114 -18.09 37.10 -30.08
C ILE A 114 -17.72 37.88 -28.81
N SER A 115 -18.22 39.11 -28.64
CA SER A 115 -17.96 39.91 -27.45
C SER A 115 -18.55 39.29 -26.18
N GLU A 116 -19.78 38.76 -26.25
CA GLU A 116 -20.44 38.07 -25.14
C GLU A 116 -19.72 36.75 -24.80
N LEU A 117 -19.27 35.99 -25.81
CA LEU A 117 -18.45 34.79 -25.61
C LEU A 117 -17.06 35.13 -25.05
N GLN A 118 -16.44 36.22 -25.49
CA GLN A 118 -15.17 36.70 -24.95
C GLN A 118 -15.31 37.12 -23.49
N GLU A 119 -16.36 37.85 -23.12
CA GLU A 119 -16.62 38.22 -21.73
C GLU A 119 -16.90 36.98 -20.85
N ARG A 120 -17.67 36.03 -21.37
CA ARG A 120 -17.95 34.77 -20.66
C ARG A 120 -16.71 33.92 -20.49
N LEU A 121 -15.85 33.85 -21.50
CA LEU A 121 -14.54 33.19 -21.43
C LEU A 121 -13.61 33.91 -20.46
N GLN A 122 -13.58 35.24 -20.47
CA GLN A 122 -12.79 36.06 -19.54
C GLN A 122 -13.20 35.81 -18.08
N ASN A 123 -14.51 35.73 -17.81
CA ASN A 123 -15.05 35.44 -16.49
C ASN A 123 -14.68 34.02 -16.04
N VAL A 124 -14.81 33.02 -16.91
CA VAL A 124 -14.39 31.64 -16.61
C VAL A 124 -12.87 31.56 -16.38
N ILE A 125 -12.06 32.27 -17.16
CA ILE A 125 -10.62 32.35 -16.96
C ILE A 125 -10.30 32.99 -15.60
N GLN A 126 -10.95 34.10 -15.23
CA GLN A 126 -10.74 34.74 -13.93
C GLN A 126 -11.16 33.84 -12.76
N GLU A 127 -12.28 33.14 -12.88
CA GLU A 127 -12.78 32.21 -11.87
C GLU A 127 -11.81 31.03 -11.71
N LYS A 128 -11.33 30.47 -12.83
CA LYS A 128 -10.31 29.41 -12.81
C LYS A 128 -8.94 29.89 -12.34
N ASP A 129 -8.53 31.11 -12.66
CA ASP A 129 -7.28 31.70 -12.13
C ASP A 129 -7.38 31.95 -10.62
N SER A 130 -8.55 32.36 -10.11
CA SER A 130 -8.81 32.46 -8.67
C SER A 130 -8.70 31.09 -8.00
N GLU A 131 -9.34 30.07 -8.58
CA GLU A 131 -9.32 28.69 -8.08
C GLU A 131 -7.90 28.10 -8.14
N ILE A 132 -7.13 28.37 -9.20
CA ILE A 132 -5.72 27.99 -9.33
C ILE A 132 -4.87 28.72 -8.29
N ASN A 133 -5.12 29.99 -8.01
CA ASN A 133 -4.37 30.74 -6.99
C ASN A 133 -4.68 30.23 -5.58
N GLU A 134 -5.94 29.86 -5.31
CA GLU A 134 -6.35 29.26 -4.04
C GLU A 134 -5.76 27.86 -3.86
N LEU A 135 -5.77 27.03 -4.92
CA LEU A 135 -5.08 25.74 -4.94
C LEU A 135 -3.57 25.90 -4.79
N ARG A 136 -2.93 26.89 -5.44
CA ARG A 136 -1.50 27.19 -5.26
C ARG A 136 -1.18 27.60 -3.83
N LYS A 137 -2.06 28.38 -3.19
CA LYS A 137 -1.91 28.75 -1.77
C LYS A 137 -2.03 27.54 -0.86
N ILE A 138 -3.02 26.68 -1.07
CA ILE A 138 -3.16 25.41 -0.34
C ILE A 138 -1.94 24.51 -0.56
N LEU A 139 -1.39 24.48 -1.78
CA LEU A 139 -0.20 23.69 -2.11
C LEU A 139 1.07 24.27 -1.46
N GLN A 140 1.16 25.59 -1.36
CA GLN A 140 2.24 26.30 -0.67
C GLN A 140 2.17 26.08 0.85
N ASP A 141 0.99 26.22 1.45
CA ASP A 141 0.75 25.96 2.87
C ASP A 141 1.04 24.48 3.21
N LYS A 142 0.65 23.54 2.31
CA LYS A 142 0.94 22.11 2.47
C LYS A 142 2.42 21.78 2.30
N THR A 143 3.14 22.47 1.41
CA THR A 143 4.60 22.27 1.26
C THR A 143 5.38 22.87 2.42
N GLU A 144 4.97 24.01 2.99
CA GLU A 144 5.57 24.55 4.22
C GLU A 144 5.29 23.64 5.44
N LEU A 145 4.08 23.08 5.56
CA LEU A 145 3.75 22.11 6.60
C LEU A 145 4.59 20.84 6.47
N GLN A 146 4.69 20.26 5.26
CA GLN A 146 5.54 19.09 4.99
C GLN A 146 7.03 19.35 5.21
N LYS A 147 7.49 20.59 5.00
CA LYS A 147 8.89 20.96 5.28
C LYS A 147 9.14 21.03 6.79
N SER A 148 8.19 21.56 7.56
CA SER A 148 8.28 21.58 9.03
C SER A 148 8.16 20.17 9.63
N GLU A 149 7.26 19.33 9.13
CA GLU A 149 7.13 17.92 9.52
C GLU A 149 8.38 17.13 9.12
N GLY A 150 8.89 17.35 7.91
CA GLY A 150 10.14 16.76 7.42
C GLY A 150 11.36 17.15 8.27
N GLU A 151 11.47 18.41 8.71
CA GLU A 151 12.54 18.84 9.62
C GLU A 151 12.40 18.22 11.01
N THR A 152 11.18 18.08 11.53
CA THR A 152 10.94 17.37 12.81
C THR A 152 11.21 15.88 12.72
N LEU A 153 10.88 15.25 11.58
CA LEU A 153 11.17 13.85 11.27
C LEU A 153 12.66 13.61 11.06
N ILE A 154 13.37 14.51 10.37
CA ILE A 154 14.84 14.44 10.22
C ILE A 154 15.52 14.56 11.58
N LYS A 155 15.01 15.45 12.45
CA LYS A 155 15.51 15.58 13.82
C LYS A 155 15.26 14.33 14.65
N THR A 156 14.04 13.78 14.65
CA THR A 156 13.73 12.52 15.35
C THR A 156 14.47 11.32 14.77
N ILE A 157 14.63 11.24 13.45
CA ILE A 157 15.46 10.21 12.79
C ILE A 157 16.92 10.37 13.21
N SER A 158 17.44 11.59 13.35
CA SER A 158 18.81 11.81 13.82
C SER A 158 19.01 11.39 15.28
N GLU A 159 18.02 11.67 16.14
CA GLU A 159 18.01 11.29 17.56
C GLU A 159 17.84 9.76 17.73
N LEU A 160 16.95 9.14 16.94
CA LEU A 160 16.80 7.69 16.87
C LEU A 160 18.05 7.02 16.30
N LYS A 161 18.73 7.63 15.32
CA LYS A 161 19.98 7.10 14.77
C LYS A 161 21.11 7.14 15.80
N THR A 162 21.21 8.20 16.61
CA THR A 162 22.14 8.21 17.75
C THR A 162 21.77 7.18 18.80
N SER A 163 20.48 7.00 19.10
CA SER A 163 20.01 5.98 20.05
C SER A 163 20.24 4.56 19.54
N ILE A 164 20.11 4.30 18.24
CA ILE A 164 20.40 3.00 17.62
C ILE A 164 21.90 2.73 17.68
N ILE A 165 22.75 3.72 17.39
CA ILE A 165 24.22 3.56 17.52
C ILE A 165 24.62 3.23 18.97
N ASP A 166 23.99 3.87 19.95
CA ASP A 166 24.26 3.58 21.36
C ASP A 166 23.73 2.20 21.78
N LYS A 167 22.56 1.79 21.25
CA LYS A 167 22.02 0.43 21.44
C LYS A 167 22.82 -0.64 20.73
N ASP A 168 23.37 -0.36 19.55
CA ASP A 168 24.25 -1.27 18.81
C ASP A 168 25.58 -1.46 19.54
N LYS A 169 26.14 -0.41 20.16
CA LYS A 169 27.30 -0.55 21.07
C LYS A 169 26.97 -1.37 22.31
N GLU A 170 25.77 -1.18 22.87
CA GLU A 170 25.30 -1.97 24.02
C GLU A 170 25.12 -3.45 23.62
N ILE A 171 24.56 -3.71 22.43
CA ILE A 171 24.47 -5.05 21.83
C ILE A 171 25.86 -5.62 21.62
N GLU A 172 26.82 -4.88 21.05
CA GLU A 172 28.21 -5.33 20.87
C GLU A 172 28.84 -5.73 22.21
N THR A 173 28.67 -4.92 23.27
CA THR A 173 29.18 -5.27 24.60
C THR A 173 28.46 -6.46 25.23
N LEU A 174 27.17 -6.63 24.98
CA LEU A 174 26.40 -7.79 25.43
C LEU A 174 26.76 -9.04 24.63
N THR A 175 27.03 -8.92 23.33
CA THR A 175 27.49 -10.00 22.45
C THR A 175 28.89 -10.47 22.84
N SER A 176 29.81 -9.56 23.18
CA SER A 176 31.12 -9.95 23.73
C SER A 176 30.99 -10.67 25.08
N LYS A 177 30.10 -10.22 25.98
CA LYS A 177 29.83 -10.92 27.24
C LYS A 177 29.14 -12.27 27.03
N LEU A 178 28.22 -12.37 26.07
CA LEU A 178 27.58 -13.62 25.68
C LEU A 178 28.61 -14.61 25.15
N MET A 179 29.53 -14.14 24.29
CA MET A 179 30.61 -14.96 23.73
C MET A 179 31.57 -15.45 24.83
N GLU A 180 31.96 -14.61 25.78
CA GLU A 180 32.73 -15.05 26.96
C GLU A 180 31.96 -16.09 27.80
N THR A 181 30.66 -15.91 28.02
CA THR A 181 29.85 -16.92 28.73
C THR A 181 29.63 -18.19 27.94
N THR A 182 29.56 -18.12 26.60
CA THR A 182 29.45 -19.28 25.72
C THR A 182 30.75 -20.06 25.70
N ASP A 183 31.90 -19.40 25.63
CA ASP A 183 33.22 -20.03 25.73
C ASP A 183 33.43 -20.72 27.09
N GLU A 184 32.97 -20.10 28.19
CA GLU A 184 32.99 -20.71 29.53
C GLU A 184 32.03 -21.91 29.63
N LEU A 185 30.86 -21.85 28.95
CA LEU A 185 29.88 -22.94 28.92
C LEU A 185 30.36 -24.12 28.05
N GLU A 186 31.01 -23.86 26.92
CA GLU A 186 31.63 -24.89 26.08
C GLU A 186 32.74 -25.61 26.83
N LYS A 187 33.58 -24.87 27.57
CA LYS A 187 34.60 -25.44 28.45
C LYS A 187 34.00 -26.33 29.53
N GLN A 188 32.93 -25.87 30.21
CA GLN A 188 32.21 -26.70 31.18
C GLN A 188 31.53 -27.93 30.56
N THR A 189 31.06 -27.81 29.31
CA THR A 189 30.47 -28.92 28.55
C THR A 189 31.53 -29.97 28.22
N THR A 190 32.74 -29.55 27.83
CA THR A 190 33.86 -30.47 27.58
C THR A 190 34.36 -31.17 28.85
N ASP A 191 34.36 -30.49 30.00
CA ASP A 191 34.71 -31.08 31.30
C ASP A 191 33.64 -32.09 31.77
N LEU A 192 32.36 -31.81 31.51
CA LEU A 192 31.25 -32.73 31.81
C LEU A 192 31.25 -33.98 30.91
N GLU A 193 31.64 -33.87 29.63
CA GLU A 193 31.79 -35.02 28.73
C GLU A 193 32.94 -35.94 29.14
N LEU A 194 34.04 -35.38 29.65
CA LEU A 194 35.15 -36.15 30.23
C LEU A 194 34.70 -36.92 31.48
N LEU A 195 33.92 -36.29 32.36
CA LEU A 195 33.36 -36.91 33.57
C LEU A 195 32.31 -37.99 33.24
N LYS A 196 31.53 -37.79 32.16
CA LYS A 196 30.53 -38.77 31.68
C LYS A 196 31.19 -40.06 31.18
N LYS A 197 32.29 -39.96 30.42
CA LYS A 197 33.08 -41.12 29.98
C LYS A 197 33.68 -41.91 31.14
N GLU A 198 34.11 -41.22 32.21
CA GLU A 198 34.64 -41.87 33.41
C GLU A 198 33.55 -42.62 34.20
N ASN A 199 32.31 -42.12 34.19
CA ASN A 199 31.17 -42.76 34.82
C ASN A 199 30.58 -43.94 33.99
N GLU A 200 30.61 -43.88 32.66
CA GLU A 200 30.21 -45.00 31.78
C GLU A 200 31.07 -46.27 32.00
N LEU A 201 32.36 -46.11 32.33
CA LEU A 201 33.26 -47.20 32.71
C LEU A 201 32.92 -47.83 34.08
N LYS A 202 32.22 -47.12 34.97
CA LYS A 202 31.71 -47.66 36.25
C LYS A 202 30.34 -48.33 36.10
N ILE A 203 29.51 -47.84 35.19
CA ILE A 203 28.15 -48.36 34.94
C ILE A 203 28.20 -49.74 34.28
N THR A 204 29.12 -49.96 33.34
CA THR A 204 29.35 -51.27 32.70
C THR A 204 29.72 -52.39 33.69
N LEU A 205 30.33 -52.07 34.83
CA LEU A 205 30.65 -53.02 35.90
C LEU A 205 29.43 -53.35 36.79
N LEU A 206 28.40 -52.49 36.80
CA LEU A 206 27.15 -52.65 37.56
C LEU A 206 26.04 -53.33 36.75
N GLU A 207 26.04 -53.17 35.43
CA GLU A 207 25.08 -53.80 34.50
C GLU A 207 25.13 -55.34 34.54
N ASP A 208 26.32 -55.93 34.73
CA ASP A 208 26.51 -57.38 34.88
C ASP A 208 25.81 -57.97 36.13
N LYS A 209 25.48 -57.14 37.12
CA LYS A 209 24.75 -57.56 38.33
C LYS A 209 23.24 -57.37 38.23
N LEU A 210 22.75 -56.55 37.29
CA LEU A 210 21.33 -56.21 37.17
C LEU A 210 20.56 -57.17 36.25
N GLN A 211 21.25 -57.98 35.44
CA GLN A 211 20.65 -58.95 34.53
C GLN A 211 19.76 -60.00 35.24
N THR A 212 19.99 -60.22 36.53
CA THR A 212 19.19 -61.13 37.38
C THR A 212 17.82 -60.55 37.77
N VAL A 213 17.61 -59.23 37.65
CA VAL A 213 16.36 -58.54 38.03
C VAL A 213 15.39 -58.41 36.84
N THR A 214 15.89 -58.56 35.61
CA THR A 214 15.15 -58.37 34.35
C THR A 214 13.97 -59.32 34.13
N GLN A 215 13.87 -60.41 34.90
CA GLN A 215 12.79 -61.40 34.75
C GLN A 215 11.44 -60.92 35.30
N CYS A 216 11.41 -59.85 36.10
CA CYS A 216 10.17 -59.18 36.54
C CYS A 216 9.69 -58.08 35.56
N LYS A 217 10.46 -57.75 34.52
CA LYS A 217 10.14 -56.69 33.56
C LYS A 217 9.11 -57.13 32.51
N ASP A 218 8.99 -58.43 32.25
CA ASP A 218 8.20 -58.97 31.13
C ASP A 218 6.68 -58.79 31.30
N GLU A 219 6.16 -58.57 32.52
CA GLU A 219 4.74 -58.28 32.76
C GLU A 219 4.33 -56.83 32.39
N ILE A 220 5.28 -55.91 32.25
CA ILE A 220 5.03 -54.51 31.87
C ILE A 220 4.95 -54.33 30.34
N ILE A 221 5.55 -55.27 29.58
CA ILE A 221 5.65 -55.21 28.11
C ILE A 221 4.28 -55.39 27.44
N ASP A 222 3.38 -56.15 28.05
CA ASP A 222 2.03 -56.38 27.51
C ASP A 222 1.14 -55.11 27.55
N THR A 223 1.43 -54.16 28.46
CA THR A 223 0.65 -52.92 28.57
C THR A 223 1.09 -51.86 27.54
N LEU A 224 2.37 -51.85 27.16
CA LEU A 224 2.92 -50.89 26.19
C LEU A 224 2.62 -51.28 24.73
N THR A 225 2.40 -52.58 24.47
CA THR A 225 2.05 -53.08 23.13
C THR A 225 0.68 -52.56 22.64
N GLY A 226 -0.24 -52.24 23.56
CA GLY A 226 -1.53 -51.63 23.24
C GLY A 226 -1.45 -50.17 22.77
N SER A 227 -0.53 -49.37 23.32
CA SER A 227 -0.36 -47.96 22.93
C SER A 227 0.40 -47.75 21.61
N ILE A 228 1.17 -48.75 21.17
CA ILE A 228 1.90 -48.71 19.89
C ILE A 228 0.92 -48.86 18.70
N ALA A 229 -0.09 -49.74 18.81
CA ALA A 229 -1.09 -49.95 17.76
C ALA A 229 -1.97 -48.72 17.46
N GLU A 230 -2.12 -47.81 18.42
CA GLU A 230 -2.88 -46.56 18.27
C GLU A 230 -2.07 -45.48 17.54
N LYS A 231 -0.73 -45.48 17.71
CA LYS A 231 0.18 -44.55 17.02
C LYS A 231 0.47 -44.96 15.57
N ASP A 232 0.49 -46.26 15.26
CA ASP A 232 0.66 -46.74 13.88
C ASP A 232 -0.51 -46.37 12.96
N ASN A 233 -1.74 -46.31 13.48
CA ASN A 233 -2.90 -45.85 12.70
C ASN A 233 -2.87 -44.35 12.36
N GLN A 234 -2.28 -43.50 13.22
CA GLN A 234 -2.05 -42.08 12.91
C GLN A 234 -0.97 -41.88 11.84
N VAL A 235 0.06 -42.73 11.82
CA VAL A 235 1.12 -42.69 10.81
C VAL A 235 0.60 -43.12 9.44
N ILE A 236 -0.31 -44.10 9.36
CA ILE A 236 -0.91 -44.53 8.09
C ILE A 236 -1.76 -43.41 7.46
N THR A 237 -2.53 -42.65 8.25
CA THR A 237 -3.32 -41.51 7.75
C THR A 237 -2.44 -40.37 7.22
N LEU A 238 -1.36 -40.03 7.95
CA LEU A 238 -0.42 -38.99 7.51
C LEU A 238 0.39 -39.42 6.27
N ASN A 239 0.71 -40.71 6.14
CA ASN A 239 1.44 -41.22 4.98
C ASN A 239 0.58 -41.26 3.69
N VAL A 240 -0.75 -41.33 3.82
CA VAL A 240 -1.69 -41.17 2.68
C VAL A 240 -1.75 -39.70 2.25
N GLU A 241 -1.80 -38.75 3.19
CA GLU A 241 -1.74 -37.30 2.90
C GLU A 241 -0.41 -36.87 2.26
N VAL A 242 0.71 -37.42 2.73
CA VAL A 242 2.04 -37.16 2.14
C VAL A 242 2.14 -37.71 0.72
N ASN A 243 1.53 -38.86 0.42
CA ASN A 243 1.50 -39.41 -0.94
C ASN A 243 0.58 -38.63 -1.89
N THR A 244 -0.54 -38.08 -1.41
CA THR A 244 -1.40 -37.19 -2.21
C THR A 244 -0.74 -35.84 -2.48
N LEU A 245 -0.05 -35.26 -1.47
CA LEU A 245 0.71 -34.03 -1.65
C LEU A 245 1.94 -34.23 -2.54
N SER A 246 2.59 -35.39 -2.48
CA SER A 246 3.70 -35.71 -3.38
C SER A 246 3.24 -35.95 -4.84
N ALA A 247 2.00 -36.39 -5.04
CA ALA A 247 1.38 -36.49 -6.38
C ALA A 247 0.96 -35.11 -6.92
N ASP A 248 0.47 -34.21 -6.06
CA ASP A 248 0.17 -32.83 -6.42
C ASP A 248 1.44 -32.00 -6.69
N VAL A 249 2.54 -32.23 -5.96
CA VAL A 249 3.84 -31.63 -6.27
C VAL A 249 4.37 -32.10 -7.61
N ALA A 250 4.27 -33.40 -7.94
CA ALA A 250 4.66 -33.91 -9.25
C ALA A 250 3.80 -33.35 -10.40
N ARG A 251 2.50 -33.15 -10.17
CA ARG A 251 1.58 -32.53 -11.14
C ARG A 251 1.89 -31.04 -11.34
N LEU A 252 2.17 -30.31 -10.27
CA LEU A 252 2.56 -28.90 -10.32
C LEU A 252 3.96 -28.72 -10.91
N GLU A 253 4.89 -29.66 -10.74
CA GLU A 253 6.20 -29.64 -11.40
C GLU A 253 6.09 -29.89 -12.91
N GLU A 254 5.13 -30.71 -13.35
CA GLU A 254 4.82 -30.92 -14.78
C GLU A 254 4.13 -29.69 -15.38
N GLU A 255 3.15 -29.09 -14.70
CA GLU A 255 2.50 -27.83 -15.10
C GLU A 255 3.50 -26.65 -15.08
N LEU A 256 4.46 -26.63 -14.15
CA LEU A 256 5.56 -25.65 -14.12
C LEU A 256 6.51 -25.87 -15.32
N LYS A 257 6.83 -27.11 -15.69
CA LYS A 257 7.63 -27.39 -16.90
C LYS A 257 6.90 -27.00 -18.17
N GLU A 258 5.59 -27.24 -18.25
CA GLU A 258 4.75 -26.89 -19.39
C GLU A 258 4.64 -25.36 -19.55
N THR A 259 4.40 -24.63 -18.45
CA THR A 259 4.41 -23.15 -18.44
C THR A 259 5.80 -22.56 -18.68
N GLN A 260 6.88 -23.23 -18.23
CA GLN A 260 8.26 -22.83 -18.54
C GLN A 260 8.59 -23.06 -20.03
N ALA A 261 8.05 -24.12 -20.64
CA ALA A 261 8.17 -24.39 -22.08
C ALA A 261 7.33 -23.39 -22.89
N GLU A 262 6.12 -23.03 -22.45
CA GLU A 262 5.31 -21.97 -23.05
C GLU A 262 5.97 -20.60 -22.91
N MET A 263 6.63 -20.30 -21.78
CA MET A 263 7.43 -19.09 -21.64
C MET A 263 8.64 -19.07 -22.57
N GLU A 264 9.36 -20.17 -22.75
CA GLU A 264 10.48 -20.24 -23.70
C GLU A 264 10.01 -20.22 -25.16
N ILE A 265 8.83 -20.76 -25.48
CA ILE A 265 8.18 -20.59 -26.79
C ILE A 265 7.80 -19.12 -27.00
N GLY A 266 7.11 -18.49 -26.05
CA GLY A 266 6.72 -17.08 -26.12
C GLY A 266 7.92 -16.12 -26.11
N LYS A 267 9.03 -16.49 -25.47
CA LYS A 267 10.29 -15.75 -25.48
C LYS A 267 11.03 -15.90 -26.82
N ASN A 268 10.98 -17.06 -27.45
CA ASN A 268 11.47 -17.26 -28.81
C ASN A 268 10.57 -16.56 -29.84
N GLU A 269 9.25 -16.52 -29.65
CA GLU A 269 8.32 -15.73 -30.46
C GLU A 269 8.53 -14.23 -30.27
N LEU A 270 8.83 -13.76 -29.06
CA LEU A 270 9.24 -12.37 -28.82
C LEU A 270 10.60 -12.05 -29.42
N LEU A 271 11.52 -13.03 -29.49
CA LEU A 271 12.81 -12.87 -30.12
C LEU A 271 12.67 -12.80 -31.65
N THR A 272 11.83 -13.65 -32.26
CA THR A 272 11.54 -13.59 -33.69
C THR A 272 10.73 -12.36 -34.07
N LEU A 273 9.76 -11.93 -33.23
CA LEU A 273 9.05 -10.65 -33.39
C LEU A 273 9.96 -9.45 -33.18
N ARG A 274 10.96 -9.54 -32.29
CA ARG A 274 11.97 -8.49 -32.13
C ARG A 274 12.90 -8.43 -33.33
N GLU A 275 13.36 -9.56 -33.85
CA GLU A 275 14.14 -9.58 -35.09
C GLU A 275 13.32 -9.17 -36.31
N GLU A 276 12.01 -9.47 -36.38
CA GLU A 276 11.10 -8.93 -37.39
C GLU A 276 10.87 -7.44 -37.22
N HIS A 277 10.72 -6.95 -35.98
CA HIS A 277 10.61 -5.54 -35.68
C HIS A 277 11.89 -4.80 -36.07
N ASP A 278 13.06 -5.34 -35.75
CA ASP A 278 14.37 -4.79 -36.12
C ASP A 278 14.57 -4.86 -37.65
N ARG A 279 14.12 -5.93 -38.33
CA ARG A 279 14.06 -5.99 -39.81
C ARG A 279 13.09 -4.97 -40.41
N ILE A 280 11.92 -4.73 -39.79
CA ILE A 280 10.95 -3.71 -40.22
C ILE A 280 11.51 -2.31 -39.99
N VAL A 281 12.20 -2.08 -38.87
CA VAL A 281 12.90 -0.82 -38.58
C VAL A 281 14.03 -0.61 -39.58
N GLU A 282 14.85 -1.61 -39.89
CA GLU A 282 15.90 -1.53 -40.90
C GLU A 282 15.34 -1.32 -42.32
N ILE A 283 14.22 -1.97 -42.68
CA ILE A 283 13.50 -1.75 -43.94
C ILE A 283 12.88 -0.35 -43.98
N ASN A 284 12.33 0.14 -42.87
CA ASN A 284 11.75 1.47 -42.77
C ASN A 284 12.81 2.57 -42.76
N GLU A 285 13.96 2.36 -42.11
CA GLU A 285 15.11 3.25 -42.15
C GLU A 285 15.72 3.30 -43.55
N ASN A 286 15.81 2.15 -44.24
CA ASN A 286 16.21 2.10 -45.65
C ASN A 286 15.16 2.71 -46.59
N ASN A 287 13.85 2.53 -46.33
CA ASN A 287 12.78 3.19 -47.08
C ASN A 287 12.74 4.69 -46.84
N ILE A 288 13.02 5.15 -45.61
CA ILE A 288 13.16 6.57 -45.27
C ILE A 288 14.43 7.12 -45.92
N ALA A 289 15.53 6.37 -45.96
CA ALA A 289 16.76 6.77 -46.67
C ALA A 289 16.56 6.84 -48.19
N LEU A 290 15.83 5.89 -48.78
CA LEU A 290 15.45 5.88 -50.20
C LEU A 290 14.45 6.99 -50.52
N LYS A 291 13.41 7.17 -49.72
CA LYS A 291 12.47 8.29 -49.87
C LYS A 291 13.12 9.64 -49.63
N ASN A 292 14.11 9.75 -48.74
CA ASN A 292 14.91 10.97 -48.57
C ASN A 292 15.85 11.20 -49.76
N LYS A 293 16.31 10.14 -50.43
CA LYS A 293 17.07 10.24 -51.68
C LYS A 293 16.17 10.60 -52.86
N GLU A 294 14.94 10.09 -52.91
CA GLU A 294 13.89 10.50 -53.87
C GLU A 294 13.39 11.92 -53.59
N LEU A 295 13.22 12.32 -52.33
CA LEU A 295 12.88 13.70 -51.94
C LEU A 295 14.02 14.65 -52.29
N ARG A 296 15.29 14.25 -52.13
CA ARG A 296 16.43 15.03 -52.63
C ARG A 296 16.44 15.10 -54.16
N SER A 297 16.17 14.00 -54.86
CA SER A 297 16.04 14.00 -56.32
C SER A 297 14.86 14.84 -56.82
N LEU A 298 13.71 14.81 -56.13
CA LEU A 298 12.57 15.65 -56.43
C LEU A 298 12.84 17.10 -56.05
N ASN A 299 13.58 17.36 -54.97
CA ASN A 299 13.97 18.71 -54.57
C ASN A 299 15.02 19.29 -55.53
N ASP A 300 15.92 18.46 -56.05
CA ASP A 300 16.87 18.83 -57.11
C ASP A 300 16.15 19.04 -58.45
N GLU A 301 15.13 18.23 -58.78
CA GLU A 301 14.27 18.44 -59.96
C GLU A 301 13.33 19.64 -59.79
N VAL A 302 12.87 19.93 -58.57
CA VAL A 302 12.11 21.14 -58.23
C VAL A 302 13.02 22.35 -58.28
N GLU A 303 14.27 22.30 -57.79
CA GLU A 303 15.25 23.37 -57.97
C GLU A 303 15.61 23.58 -59.45
N LYS A 304 15.72 22.51 -60.24
CA LYS A 304 15.93 22.57 -61.68
C LYS A 304 14.73 23.15 -62.41
N LEU A 305 13.51 22.72 -62.10
CA LEU A 305 12.27 23.29 -62.61
C LEU A 305 12.07 24.73 -62.14
N THR A 306 12.52 25.10 -60.93
CA THR A 306 12.48 26.49 -60.42
C THR A 306 13.52 27.36 -61.13
N ARG A 307 14.67 26.79 -61.52
CA ARG A 307 15.71 27.44 -62.33
C ARG A 307 15.26 27.58 -63.80
N GLU A 308 14.60 26.57 -64.37
CA GLU A 308 13.92 26.63 -65.69
C GLU A 308 12.74 27.60 -65.66
N ASN A 309 11.95 27.67 -64.57
CA ASN A 309 10.87 28.66 -64.44
C ASN A 309 11.43 30.08 -64.31
N ALA A 310 12.58 30.25 -63.64
CA ALA A 310 13.28 31.55 -63.58
C ALA A 310 13.87 31.95 -64.95
N GLU A 311 14.37 30.99 -65.73
CA GLU A 311 14.82 31.20 -67.11
C GLU A 311 13.64 31.49 -68.08
N LEU A 312 12.52 30.77 -67.96
CA LEU A 312 11.28 31.03 -68.70
C LEU A 312 10.62 32.35 -68.29
N ILE A 313 10.75 32.79 -67.04
CA ILE A 313 10.34 34.14 -66.59
C ILE A 313 11.25 35.19 -67.21
N SER A 314 12.57 34.95 -67.28
CA SER A 314 13.50 35.85 -68.00
C SER A 314 13.25 35.87 -69.51
N GLU A 315 12.81 34.77 -70.13
CA GLU A 315 12.43 34.69 -71.54
C GLU A 315 11.05 35.32 -71.79
N LYS A 316 10.11 35.15 -70.87
CA LYS A 316 8.82 35.85 -70.85
C LYS A 316 9.02 37.36 -70.73
N ASP A 317 9.93 37.84 -69.90
CA ASP A 317 10.21 39.27 -69.75
C ASP A 317 10.85 39.85 -71.03
N LYS A 318 11.73 39.11 -71.72
CA LYS A 318 12.25 39.46 -73.05
C LYS A 318 11.16 39.46 -74.14
N LEU A 319 10.25 38.48 -74.13
CA LEU A 319 9.10 38.44 -75.04
C LEU A 319 8.06 39.52 -74.73
N THR A 320 8.00 40.02 -73.48
CA THR A 320 7.15 41.14 -73.08
C THR A 320 7.72 42.48 -73.55
N GLU A 321 9.05 42.63 -73.59
CA GLU A 321 9.74 43.74 -74.27
C GLU A 321 9.59 43.68 -75.80
N GLU A 322 9.66 42.50 -76.43
CA GLU A 322 9.37 42.34 -77.87
C GLU A 322 7.89 42.59 -78.23
N LYS A 323 6.96 42.23 -77.34
CA LYS A 323 5.52 42.53 -77.49
C LYS A 323 5.23 44.03 -77.43
N GLN A 324 5.90 44.79 -76.55
CA GLN A 324 5.80 46.26 -76.50
C GLN A 324 6.34 46.93 -77.78
N VAL A 325 7.38 46.37 -78.39
CA VAL A 325 7.92 46.83 -79.69
C VAL A 325 6.99 46.46 -80.86
N LEU A 326 6.33 45.30 -80.83
CA LEU A 326 5.35 44.90 -81.85
C LEU A 326 4.02 45.67 -81.76
N GLU A 327 3.54 46.02 -80.56
CA GLU A 327 2.36 46.89 -80.37
C GLU A 327 2.60 48.32 -80.90
N SER A 328 3.85 48.80 -80.89
CA SER A 328 4.22 50.09 -81.51
C SER A 328 4.22 50.04 -83.05
N LYS A 329 4.61 48.92 -83.65
CA LYS A 329 4.56 48.68 -85.12
C LYS A 329 3.16 48.37 -85.63
N LEU A 330 2.28 47.78 -84.82
CA LEU A 330 0.88 47.51 -85.16
C LEU A 330 0.07 48.81 -85.33
N LYS A 331 0.46 49.86 -84.61
CA LYS A 331 -0.11 51.22 -84.68
C LYS A 331 0.30 51.98 -85.96
N GLU A 332 1.44 51.67 -86.57
CA GLU A 332 1.87 52.18 -87.88
C GLU A 332 1.19 51.43 -89.06
N VAL A 333 0.97 50.12 -88.92
CA VAL A 333 0.33 49.28 -89.96
C VAL A 333 -1.20 49.52 -90.03
N GLN A 334 -1.85 49.87 -88.92
CA GLN A 334 -3.26 50.27 -88.92
C GLN A 334 -3.52 51.55 -89.74
N GLY A 335 -2.60 52.53 -89.71
CA GLY A 335 -2.70 53.76 -90.52
C GLY A 335 -2.45 53.55 -92.02
N ALA A 336 -1.71 52.51 -92.41
CA ALA A 336 -1.48 52.15 -93.82
C ALA A 336 -2.66 51.33 -94.42
N TYR A 337 -3.46 50.65 -93.59
CA TYR A 337 -4.60 49.83 -94.01
C TYR A 337 -5.83 50.67 -94.39
N GLU A 338 -6.07 51.79 -93.70
CA GLU A 338 -7.15 52.75 -94.00
C GLU A 338 -6.98 53.47 -95.35
N SER A 339 -5.75 53.58 -95.87
CA SER A 339 -5.47 54.14 -97.20
C SER A 339 -5.69 53.14 -98.35
N LYS A 340 -5.66 51.82 -98.10
CA LYS A 340 -5.92 50.77 -99.12
C LYS A 340 -7.40 50.43 -99.29
N ILE A 341 -8.23 50.73 -98.27
CA ILE A 341 -9.70 50.58 -98.30
C ILE A 341 -10.37 51.53 -99.31
N GLN A 342 -9.72 52.65 -99.67
CA GLN A 342 -10.20 53.59 -100.69
C GLN A 342 -9.97 53.10 -102.14
N GLU A 343 -8.97 52.26 -102.42
CA GLU A 343 -8.73 51.70 -103.76
C GLU A 343 -9.57 50.44 -104.06
N TYR A 344 -10.02 49.70 -103.03
CA TYR A 344 -10.86 48.50 -103.20
C TYR A 344 -12.29 48.79 -103.68
N LYS A 345 -12.77 50.04 -103.49
CA LYS A 345 -14.10 50.49 -103.93
C LYS A 345 -14.26 50.64 -105.45
N SER A 346 -13.18 50.71 -106.24
CA SER A 346 -13.27 50.75 -107.70
C SER A 346 -13.33 49.36 -108.37
N PHE A 347 -12.98 48.29 -107.64
CA PHE A 347 -13.01 46.91 -108.13
C PHE A 347 -14.37 46.21 -107.93
N GLN A 348 -15.23 46.74 -107.05
CA GLN A 348 -16.59 46.23 -106.80
C GLN A 348 -17.56 46.42 -107.97
N ASN A 349 -17.29 47.35 -108.90
CA ASN A 349 -18.19 47.66 -110.00
C ASN A 349 -18.14 46.67 -111.18
N GLU A 350 -17.12 45.81 -111.31
CA GLU A 350 -17.04 44.74 -112.33
C GLU A 350 -17.68 43.42 -111.89
N LYS A 351 -17.99 43.25 -110.59
CA LYS A 351 -18.66 42.06 -110.05
C LYS A 351 -20.16 42.01 -110.38
N THR A 352 -20.74 43.15 -110.71
CA THR A 352 -22.17 43.36 -110.99
C THR A 352 -22.66 42.63 -112.26
N ASP A 353 -21.77 42.25 -113.18
CA ASP A 353 -22.12 41.53 -114.41
C ASP A 353 -22.31 40.01 -114.23
N ALA A 354 -21.81 39.43 -113.12
CA ALA A 354 -21.99 38.00 -112.79
C ALA A 354 -23.31 37.69 -112.04
N VAL A 355 -24.04 38.73 -111.59
CA VAL A 355 -25.29 38.59 -110.83
C VAL A 355 -26.46 38.07 -111.68
N ASN A 356 -26.37 38.17 -113.02
CA ASN A 356 -27.43 37.73 -113.92
C ASN A 356 -27.47 36.21 -114.20
N GLU A 357 -26.40 35.47 -113.88
CA GLU A 357 -26.34 34.00 -114.03
C GLU A 357 -26.90 33.26 -112.79
N LEU A 358 -26.91 33.93 -111.62
CA LEU A 358 -27.33 33.39 -110.33
C LEU A 358 -28.86 33.27 -110.16
N ASN A 359 -29.65 33.95 -110.98
CA ASN A 359 -31.13 33.86 -110.93
C ASN A 359 -31.68 32.54 -111.48
N SER A 360 -30.88 31.70 -112.16
CA SER A 360 -31.31 30.36 -112.60
C SER A 360 -31.18 29.28 -111.52
N VAL A 361 -30.40 29.53 -110.46
CA VAL A 361 -30.13 28.57 -109.35
C VAL A 361 -31.13 28.73 -108.19
N ILE A 362 -31.87 29.85 -108.15
CA ILE A 362 -32.86 30.16 -107.12
C ILE A 362 -34.11 29.26 -107.20
N GLU A 363 -34.43 28.71 -108.37
CA GLU A 363 -35.60 27.84 -108.55
C GLU A 363 -35.35 26.39 -108.05
N GLU A 364 -34.11 25.90 -108.05
CA GLU A 364 -33.74 24.57 -107.54
C GLU A 364 -33.64 24.52 -106.00
N LEU A 365 -33.14 25.58 -105.35
CA LEU A 365 -32.98 25.68 -103.89
C LEU A 365 -34.30 25.73 -103.10
N LYS A 366 -35.42 26.11 -103.72
CA LYS A 366 -36.76 26.05 -103.08
C LYS A 366 -37.23 24.62 -102.84
N SER A 367 -36.81 23.66 -103.67
CA SER A 367 -37.23 22.25 -103.54
C SER A 367 -36.47 21.49 -102.45
N GLU A 368 -35.24 21.91 -102.12
CA GLU A 368 -34.42 21.30 -101.06
C GLU A 368 -34.76 21.84 -99.66
N TYR A 369 -35.23 23.09 -99.54
CA TYR A 369 -35.61 23.70 -98.27
C TYR A 369 -36.79 23.00 -97.58
N GLU A 370 -37.80 22.54 -98.34
CA GLU A 370 -38.99 21.90 -97.76
C GLU A 370 -38.70 20.47 -97.23
N GLN A 371 -37.72 19.77 -97.81
CA GLN A 371 -37.29 18.45 -97.32
C GLN A 371 -36.44 18.53 -96.04
N LEU A 372 -35.69 19.62 -95.83
CA LEU A 372 -34.86 19.82 -94.65
C LEU A 372 -35.68 20.19 -93.39
N LYS A 373 -36.84 20.81 -93.59
CA LYS A 373 -37.76 21.25 -92.52
C LYS A 373 -38.46 20.08 -91.84
N ASP A 374 -38.98 19.12 -92.60
CA ASP A 374 -39.66 17.93 -92.08
C ASP A 374 -38.71 16.98 -91.30
N LEU A 375 -37.42 16.94 -91.66
CA LEU A 375 -36.38 16.19 -90.96
C LEU A 375 -35.98 16.79 -89.60
N LYS A 376 -36.10 18.12 -89.45
CA LYS A 376 -35.79 18.80 -88.18
C LYS A 376 -36.95 18.77 -87.20
N ASP A 377 -38.19 18.82 -87.68
CA ASP A 377 -39.39 18.70 -86.83
C ASP A 377 -39.57 17.28 -86.24
N THR A 378 -39.10 16.25 -86.93
CA THR A 378 -39.08 14.86 -86.43
C THR A 378 -38.00 14.61 -85.37
N GLU A 379 -36.81 15.24 -85.50
CA GLU A 379 -35.75 15.14 -84.49
C GLU A 379 -36.07 15.95 -83.21
N ILE A 380 -36.78 17.08 -83.34
CA ILE A 380 -37.26 17.87 -82.19
C ILE A 380 -38.27 17.07 -81.34
N LYS A 381 -39.20 16.32 -81.97
CA LYS A 381 -40.13 15.43 -81.24
C LYS A 381 -39.41 14.32 -80.48
N ARG A 382 -38.39 13.72 -81.08
CA ARG A 382 -37.59 12.64 -80.45
C ARG A 382 -36.77 13.13 -79.26
N LEU A 383 -36.26 14.36 -79.31
CA LEU A 383 -35.55 14.99 -78.19
C LEU A 383 -36.51 15.40 -77.07
N HIS A 384 -37.73 15.84 -77.40
CA HIS A 384 -38.76 16.17 -76.40
C HIS A 384 -39.21 14.93 -75.60
N GLU A 385 -39.43 13.78 -76.27
CA GLU A 385 -39.79 12.53 -75.59
C GLU A 385 -38.67 11.99 -74.68
N LYS A 386 -37.39 12.19 -75.05
CA LYS A 386 -36.24 11.82 -74.19
C LYS A 386 -36.09 12.72 -72.97
N ILE A 387 -36.36 14.01 -73.11
CA ILE A 387 -36.33 14.95 -71.98
C ILE A 387 -37.46 14.60 -71.00
N GLN A 388 -38.67 14.34 -71.50
CA GLN A 388 -39.82 13.97 -70.66
C GLN A 388 -39.66 12.60 -69.97
N ASP A 389 -39.00 11.62 -70.60
CA ASP A 389 -38.66 10.33 -69.99
C ASP A 389 -37.53 10.47 -68.93
N SER A 390 -36.65 11.47 -69.07
CA SER A 390 -35.63 11.77 -68.06
C SER A 390 -36.17 12.55 -66.86
N GLU A 391 -37.13 13.45 -67.07
CA GLU A 391 -37.80 14.20 -66.00
C GLU A 391 -38.71 13.29 -65.14
N SER A 392 -39.41 12.34 -65.75
CA SER A 392 -40.24 11.37 -65.00
C SER A 392 -39.40 10.43 -64.13
N LYS A 393 -38.21 10.02 -64.59
CA LYS A 393 -37.26 9.22 -63.81
C LYS A 393 -36.62 9.98 -62.66
N PHE A 394 -36.26 11.26 -62.88
CA PHE A 394 -35.76 12.11 -61.79
C PHE A 394 -36.83 12.37 -60.73
N SER A 395 -38.09 12.57 -61.12
CA SER A 395 -39.21 12.78 -60.19
C SER A 395 -39.47 11.56 -59.28
N ILE A 396 -39.39 10.35 -59.83
CA ILE A 396 -39.50 9.10 -59.04
C ILE A 396 -38.30 8.95 -58.08
N GLN A 397 -37.09 9.26 -58.54
CA GLN A 397 -35.88 9.16 -57.73
C GLN A 397 -35.85 10.18 -56.58
N VAL A 398 -36.42 11.37 -56.78
CA VAL A 398 -36.62 12.38 -55.72
C VAL A 398 -37.62 11.87 -54.68
N CYS A 399 -38.76 11.30 -55.08
CA CYS A 399 -39.71 10.69 -54.16
C CYS A 399 -39.11 9.54 -53.31
N GLU A 400 -38.29 8.68 -53.92
CA GLU A 400 -37.59 7.61 -53.19
C GLU A 400 -36.53 8.15 -52.21
N LYS A 401 -35.87 9.25 -52.56
CA LYS A 401 -34.92 9.94 -51.68
C LYS A 401 -35.63 10.64 -50.53
N ASP A 402 -36.77 11.27 -50.77
CA ASP A 402 -37.58 11.90 -49.71
C ASP A 402 -38.15 10.85 -48.74
N GLU A 403 -38.56 9.67 -49.23
CA GLU A 403 -39.03 8.57 -48.38
C GLU A 403 -37.90 7.94 -47.53
N THR A 404 -36.68 7.92 -48.05
CA THR A 404 -35.50 7.45 -47.29
C THR A 404 -35.00 8.49 -46.29
N ILE A 405 -35.10 9.79 -46.61
CA ILE A 405 -34.83 10.88 -45.66
C ILE A 405 -35.84 10.85 -44.50
N ALA A 406 -37.13 10.68 -44.77
CA ALA A 406 -38.16 10.57 -43.71
C ALA A 406 -37.92 9.36 -42.77
N LYS A 407 -37.46 8.23 -43.31
CA LYS A 407 -37.05 7.04 -42.51
C LYS A 407 -35.77 7.30 -41.71
N ALA A 408 -34.83 8.09 -42.23
CA ALA A 408 -33.63 8.49 -41.50
C ALA A 408 -33.95 9.48 -40.38
N GLU A 409 -34.83 10.46 -40.61
CA GLU A 409 -35.28 11.44 -39.60
C GLU A 409 -36.03 10.78 -38.44
N THR A 410 -36.89 9.80 -38.72
CA THR A 410 -37.57 9.02 -37.69
C THR A 410 -36.59 8.17 -36.87
N ASN A 411 -35.58 7.55 -37.50
CA ASN A 411 -34.53 6.84 -36.77
C ASN A 411 -33.63 7.77 -35.93
N ILE A 412 -33.30 8.96 -36.44
CA ILE A 412 -32.53 9.96 -35.70
C ILE A 412 -33.30 10.41 -34.45
N ASN A 413 -34.60 10.67 -34.56
CA ASN A 413 -35.42 11.03 -33.40
C ASN A 413 -35.52 9.88 -32.38
N GLN A 414 -35.70 8.63 -32.82
CA GLN A 414 -35.70 7.47 -31.91
C GLN A 414 -34.35 7.25 -31.21
N LEU A 415 -33.23 7.51 -31.89
CA LEU A 415 -31.90 7.45 -31.29
C LEU A 415 -31.70 8.58 -30.29
N LYS A 416 -32.22 9.77 -30.59
CA LYS A 416 -32.16 10.93 -29.69
C LYS A 416 -32.93 10.68 -28.39
N ASP A 417 -34.15 10.15 -28.48
CA ASP A 417 -34.98 9.80 -27.31
C ASP A 417 -34.30 8.71 -26.45
N LYS A 418 -33.66 7.71 -27.09
CA LYS A 418 -32.87 6.68 -26.40
C LYS A 418 -31.63 7.24 -25.71
N LEU A 419 -30.98 8.22 -26.32
CA LEU A 419 -29.78 8.85 -25.77
C LEU A 419 -30.13 9.75 -24.58
N GLU A 420 -31.28 10.41 -24.61
CA GLU A 420 -31.81 11.22 -23.52
C GLU A 420 -32.27 10.36 -22.33
N THR A 421 -32.89 9.19 -22.59
CA THR A 421 -33.20 8.20 -21.53
C THR A 421 -31.96 7.59 -20.90
N LEU A 422 -30.95 7.20 -21.69
CA LEU A 422 -29.68 6.70 -21.17
C LEU A 422 -28.91 7.77 -20.37
N GLN A 423 -28.99 9.04 -20.76
CA GLN A 423 -28.41 10.13 -19.97
C GLN A 423 -29.09 10.29 -18.62
N SER A 424 -30.43 10.23 -18.58
CA SER A 424 -31.22 10.26 -17.35
C SER A 424 -30.89 9.08 -16.41
N GLU A 425 -30.80 7.87 -16.95
CA GLU A 425 -30.45 6.67 -16.17
C GLU A 425 -29.03 6.78 -15.60
N LYS A 426 -28.06 7.22 -16.42
CA LYS A 426 -26.67 7.42 -15.98
C LYS A 426 -26.54 8.50 -14.90
N THR A 427 -27.32 9.58 -14.95
CA THR A 427 -27.30 10.59 -13.87
C THR A 427 -27.86 10.03 -12.58
N LYS A 428 -28.91 9.20 -12.66
CA LYS A 428 -29.54 8.61 -11.48
C LYS A 428 -28.65 7.55 -10.83
N GLU A 429 -28.03 6.69 -11.63
CA GLU A 429 -27.05 5.70 -11.17
C GLU A 429 -25.82 6.36 -10.54
N LYS A 430 -25.40 7.52 -11.07
CA LYS A 430 -24.30 8.32 -10.48
C LYS A 430 -24.68 8.93 -9.12
N GLU A 431 -25.92 9.40 -8.97
CA GLU A 431 -26.43 9.92 -7.70
C GLU A 431 -26.54 8.80 -6.64
N GLU A 432 -27.09 7.65 -7.02
CA GLU A 432 -27.16 6.47 -6.13
C GLU A 432 -25.76 5.96 -5.73
N LEU A 433 -24.81 5.95 -6.66
CA LEU A 433 -23.42 5.57 -6.36
C LEU A 433 -22.76 6.55 -5.39
N ASN A 434 -22.99 7.86 -5.56
CA ASN A 434 -22.46 8.87 -4.64
C ASN A 434 -23.05 8.73 -3.23
N GLU A 435 -24.36 8.47 -3.08
CA GLU A 435 -24.96 8.21 -1.76
C GLU A 435 -24.35 6.98 -1.08
N VAL A 436 -24.10 5.90 -1.84
CA VAL A 436 -23.45 4.69 -1.31
C VAL A 436 -22.00 4.97 -0.90
N VAL A 437 -21.26 5.77 -1.68
CA VAL A 437 -19.89 6.19 -1.35
C VAL A 437 -19.88 7.03 -0.06
N ASP A 438 -20.74 8.04 0.05
CA ASP A 438 -20.86 8.88 1.25
C ASP A 438 -21.21 8.05 2.50
N GLN A 439 -22.09 7.06 2.35
CA GLN A 439 -22.47 6.16 3.44
C GLN A 439 -21.29 5.25 3.86
N LYS A 440 -20.52 4.74 2.89
CA LYS A 440 -19.35 3.90 3.16
C LYS A 440 -18.18 4.69 3.75
N GLU A 441 -18.00 5.94 3.36
CA GLU A 441 -17.02 6.84 3.97
C GLU A 441 -17.33 7.10 5.44
N LYS A 442 -18.61 7.32 5.80
CA LYS A 442 -19.04 7.46 7.20
C LYS A 442 -18.78 6.19 8.01
N GLU A 443 -19.17 5.02 7.50
CA GLU A 443 -18.92 3.73 8.19
C GLU A 443 -17.42 3.48 8.38
N MET A 444 -16.61 3.81 7.38
CA MET A 444 -15.15 3.67 7.48
C MET A 444 -14.56 4.63 8.53
N GLN A 445 -15.09 5.86 8.61
CA GLN A 445 -14.67 6.83 9.61
C GLN A 445 -15.06 6.40 11.03
N ASP A 446 -16.26 5.84 11.22
CA ASP A 446 -16.71 5.28 12.50
C ASP A 446 -15.85 4.08 12.94
N LEU A 447 -15.50 3.18 12.01
CA LEU A 447 -14.62 2.04 12.28
C LEU A 447 -13.19 2.48 12.62
N LEU A 448 -12.66 3.50 11.93
CA LEU A 448 -11.34 4.07 12.25
C LEU A 448 -11.34 4.70 13.66
N GLN A 449 -12.40 5.42 14.01
CA GLN A 449 -12.54 5.98 15.36
C GLN A 449 -12.66 4.87 16.42
N HIS A 450 -13.41 3.81 16.14
CA HIS A 450 -13.54 2.67 17.05
C HIS A 450 -12.21 1.94 17.26
N ASN A 451 -11.45 1.70 16.19
CA ASN A 451 -10.11 1.10 16.28
C ASN A 451 -9.16 1.99 17.11
N SER A 452 -9.22 3.31 16.95
CA SER A 452 -8.41 4.22 17.77
C SER A 452 -8.75 4.13 19.26
N VAL A 453 -10.03 3.98 19.61
CA VAL A 453 -10.46 3.77 21.01
C VAL A 453 -9.98 2.42 21.53
N LEU A 454 -10.13 1.34 20.75
CA LEU A 454 -9.65 0.01 21.13
C LEU A 454 -8.12 -0.02 21.33
N GLU A 455 -7.36 0.66 20.49
CA GLU A 455 -5.91 0.79 20.64
C GLU A 455 -5.55 1.53 21.95
N ALA A 456 -6.29 2.59 22.29
CA ALA A 456 -6.11 3.32 23.54
C ALA A 456 -6.45 2.46 24.77
N ASP A 457 -7.57 1.74 24.74
CA ASP A 457 -7.98 0.83 25.81
C ASP A 457 -6.99 -0.32 25.99
N LEU A 458 -6.48 -0.89 24.89
CA LEU A 458 -5.48 -1.95 24.92
C LEU A 458 -4.14 -1.45 25.47
N ALA A 459 -3.74 -0.22 25.14
CA ALA A 459 -2.56 0.42 25.74
C ALA A 459 -2.74 0.67 27.25
N ALA A 460 -3.92 1.12 27.67
CA ALA A 460 -4.24 1.32 29.09
C ALA A 460 -4.24 0.00 29.88
N ALA A 461 -4.84 -1.06 29.33
CA ALA A 461 -4.85 -2.38 29.93
C ALA A 461 -3.45 -2.98 30.04
N LYS A 462 -2.61 -2.85 29.00
CA LYS A 462 -1.20 -3.28 29.04
C LYS A 462 -0.41 -2.55 30.13
N LYS A 463 -0.62 -1.24 30.28
CA LYS A 463 0.03 -0.45 31.32
C LYS A 463 -0.37 -0.92 32.72
N GLN A 464 -1.67 -1.13 32.96
CA GLN A 464 -2.16 -1.66 34.24
C GLN A 464 -1.62 -3.06 34.54
N LEU A 465 -1.52 -3.92 33.52
CA LEU A 465 -0.94 -5.25 33.68
C LEU A 465 0.54 -5.19 34.08
N GLU A 466 1.33 -4.30 33.47
CA GLU A 466 2.74 -4.21 33.82
C GLU A 466 2.97 -3.54 35.18
N GLU A 467 2.13 -2.56 35.55
CA GLU A 467 2.13 -1.96 36.90
C GLU A 467 1.80 -3.01 37.99
N THR A 468 0.76 -3.83 37.78
CA THR A 468 0.39 -4.90 38.72
C THR A 468 1.46 -5.98 38.83
N LYS A 469 2.09 -6.35 37.70
CA LYS A 469 3.20 -7.31 37.68
C LYS A 469 4.44 -6.79 38.41
N MET A 470 4.78 -5.51 38.24
CA MET A 470 5.89 -4.88 38.96
C MET A 470 5.64 -4.84 40.48
N GLU A 471 4.42 -4.53 40.92
CA GLU A 471 4.10 -4.55 42.35
C GLU A 471 4.11 -5.99 42.91
N LEU A 472 3.67 -6.99 42.15
CA LEU A 472 3.77 -8.40 42.55
C LEU A 472 5.22 -8.88 42.68
N LEU A 473 6.10 -8.50 41.75
CA LEU A 473 7.53 -8.81 41.83
C LEU A 473 8.16 -8.17 43.08
N LYS A 474 7.77 -6.93 43.40
CA LYS A 474 8.22 -6.22 44.59
C LYS A 474 7.72 -6.87 45.88
N GLN A 475 6.46 -7.30 45.94
CA GLN A 475 5.92 -8.08 47.06
C GLN A 475 6.66 -9.42 47.22
N THR A 476 6.92 -10.12 46.12
CA THR A 476 7.67 -11.38 46.14
C THR A 476 9.10 -11.17 46.67
N SER A 477 9.79 -10.14 46.21
CA SER A 477 11.13 -9.77 46.69
C SER A 477 11.13 -9.44 48.19
N ARG A 478 10.12 -8.71 48.68
CA ARG A 478 9.95 -8.42 50.11
C ARG A 478 9.75 -9.68 50.93
N LEU A 479 8.89 -10.62 50.50
CA LEU A 479 8.68 -11.89 51.20
C LEU A 479 9.98 -12.72 51.29
N VAL A 480 10.77 -12.78 50.23
CA VAL A 480 12.09 -13.43 50.24
C VAL A 480 13.03 -12.74 51.23
N SER A 481 13.06 -11.40 51.26
CA SER A 481 13.86 -10.64 52.22
C SER A 481 13.43 -10.90 53.66
N VAL A 482 12.12 -10.99 53.93
CA VAL A 482 11.59 -11.26 55.26
C VAL A 482 11.89 -12.69 55.70
N ALA A 483 11.74 -13.67 54.82
CA ALA A 483 12.18 -15.05 55.09
C ALA A 483 13.69 -15.10 55.41
N GLY A 484 14.51 -14.35 54.67
CA GLY A 484 15.94 -14.18 54.96
C GLY A 484 16.19 -13.55 56.33
N SER A 485 15.45 -12.51 56.70
CA SER A 485 15.56 -11.85 58.02
C SER A 485 15.16 -12.77 59.17
N ALA A 486 14.11 -13.59 58.98
CA ALA A 486 13.67 -14.57 59.96
C ALA A 486 14.69 -15.69 60.14
N ALA A 487 15.31 -16.15 59.04
CA ALA A 487 16.39 -17.12 59.08
C ALA A 487 17.64 -16.57 59.79
N LEU A 488 17.99 -15.30 59.57
CA LEU A 488 19.05 -14.61 60.31
C LEU A 488 18.73 -14.53 61.80
N GLN A 489 17.52 -14.10 62.16
CA GLN A 489 17.08 -14.04 63.55
C GLN A 489 17.20 -15.41 64.25
N VAL A 490 16.78 -16.48 63.58
CA VAL A 490 16.91 -17.86 64.08
C VAL A 490 18.39 -18.25 64.27
N THR A 491 19.26 -17.84 63.35
CA THR A 491 20.70 -18.14 63.41
C THR A 491 21.40 -17.35 64.52
N ASP A 492 21.07 -16.06 64.68
CA ASP A 492 21.60 -15.21 65.74
C ASP A 492 21.18 -15.72 67.12
N GLU A 493 19.94 -16.17 67.27
CA GLU A 493 19.47 -16.79 68.51
C GLU A 493 20.21 -18.11 68.81
N ALA A 494 20.52 -18.91 67.78
CA ALA A 494 21.33 -20.12 67.94
C ALA A 494 22.79 -19.80 68.35
N LEU A 495 23.38 -18.72 67.83
CA LEU A 495 24.68 -18.22 68.29
C LEU A 495 24.62 -17.75 69.74
N ALA A 496 23.62 -16.94 70.09
CA ALA A 496 23.39 -16.51 71.48
C ALA A 496 23.12 -17.69 72.42
N ALA A 497 22.52 -18.77 71.91
CA ALA A 497 22.33 -20.01 72.66
C ALA A 497 23.67 -20.71 72.97
N LEU A 498 24.60 -20.73 72.01
CA LEU A 498 25.97 -21.25 72.23
C LEU A 498 26.74 -20.39 73.25
N GLU A 499 26.60 -19.07 73.20
CA GLU A 499 27.28 -18.14 74.10
C GLU A 499 26.74 -18.20 75.55
N ARG A 500 25.44 -18.48 75.73
CA ARG A 500 24.82 -18.60 77.06
C ARG A 500 25.31 -19.79 77.88
N GLY A 501 25.80 -20.85 77.23
CA GLY A 501 26.44 -22.00 77.90
C GLY A 501 25.54 -22.84 78.84
N SER A 502 24.27 -22.47 79.03
CA SER A 502 23.29 -23.18 79.87
C SER A 502 22.11 -23.64 79.03
N ALA A 503 21.93 -24.97 78.90
CA ALA A 503 20.82 -25.57 78.17
C ALA A 503 19.43 -25.16 78.71
N SER A 504 19.34 -24.78 79.98
CA SER A 504 18.10 -24.30 80.60
C SER A 504 17.74 -22.88 80.15
N GLU A 505 18.75 -22.02 79.96
CA GLU A 505 18.54 -20.64 79.51
C GLU A 505 18.21 -20.58 78.01
N THR A 506 18.84 -21.44 77.20
CA THR A 506 18.53 -21.58 75.77
C THR A 506 17.09 -22.08 75.57
N ASN A 507 16.68 -23.07 76.37
CA ASN A 507 15.32 -23.58 76.38
C ASN A 507 14.27 -22.50 76.73
N ARG A 508 14.56 -21.68 77.75
CA ARG A 508 13.65 -20.59 78.15
C ARG A 508 13.44 -19.59 77.02
N ALA A 509 14.50 -19.16 76.35
CA ALA A 509 14.37 -18.22 75.23
C ALA A 509 13.66 -18.84 74.03
N ALA A 510 13.94 -20.12 73.71
CA ALA A 510 13.22 -20.83 72.65
C ALA A 510 11.71 -20.88 72.96
N ALA A 511 11.32 -21.19 74.19
CA ALA A 511 9.92 -21.18 74.60
C ALA A 511 9.28 -19.78 74.51
N GLU A 512 9.99 -18.73 74.95
CA GLU A 512 9.50 -17.34 74.88
C GLU A 512 9.32 -16.88 73.42
N LEU A 513 10.27 -17.17 72.54
CA LEU A 513 10.21 -16.83 71.12
C LEU A 513 9.13 -17.63 70.38
N ALA A 514 8.99 -18.93 70.65
CA ALA A 514 7.90 -19.75 70.11
C ALA A 514 6.52 -19.23 70.57
N ALA A 515 6.38 -18.91 71.85
CA ALA A 515 5.12 -18.42 72.40
C ALA A 515 4.73 -17.05 71.84
N THR A 516 5.71 -16.16 71.65
CA THR A 516 5.51 -14.85 71.03
C THR A 516 5.11 -14.98 69.57
N ALA A 517 5.83 -15.80 68.80
CA ALA A 517 5.53 -16.01 67.38
C ALA A 517 4.15 -16.65 67.16
N LEU A 518 3.72 -17.60 68.01
CA LEU A 518 2.38 -18.17 67.97
C LEU A 518 1.29 -17.16 68.39
N GLN A 519 1.61 -16.24 69.28
CA GLN A 519 0.70 -15.15 69.65
C GLN A 519 0.53 -14.16 68.51
N ASP A 520 1.61 -13.80 67.83
CA ASP A 520 1.61 -12.91 66.67
C ASP A 520 0.80 -13.50 65.52
N LEU A 521 0.96 -14.80 65.26
CA LEU A 521 0.11 -15.53 64.30
C LEU A 521 -1.36 -15.47 64.71
N ALA A 522 -1.70 -15.70 65.97
CA ALA A 522 -3.09 -15.68 66.43
C ALA A 522 -3.79 -14.31 66.29
N GLN A 523 -3.03 -13.21 66.23
CA GLN A 523 -3.54 -11.84 66.18
C GLN A 523 -3.51 -11.21 64.78
N THR A 524 -2.88 -11.88 63.81
CA THR A 524 -2.60 -11.30 62.49
C THR A 524 -3.47 -11.98 61.42
N GLU A 525 -4.10 -11.19 60.56
CA GLU A 525 -4.76 -11.68 59.35
C GLU A 525 -3.74 -11.86 58.21
N VAL A 526 -3.88 -12.92 57.40
CA VAL A 526 -2.93 -13.24 56.31
C VAL A 526 -2.87 -12.12 55.28
N GLN A 527 -4.03 -11.59 54.89
CA GLN A 527 -4.14 -10.56 53.85
C GLN A 527 -3.53 -9.24 54.33
N GLY A 528 -2.53 -8.74 53.62
CA GLY A 528 -1.85 -7.47 53.91
C GLY A 528 -0.79 -7.53 55.01
N ASN A 529 -0.59 -8.69 55.67
CA ASN A 529 0.47 -8.90 56.68
C ASN A 529 1.31 -10.14 56.39
N GLU A 530 1.44 -10.52 55.11
CA GLU A 530 2.09 -11.74 54.65
C GLU A 530 3.53 -11.85 55.17
N GLU A 531 4.23 -10.72 55.30
CA GLU A 531 5.59 -10.62 55.85
C GLU A 531 5.65 -11.02 57.33
N THR A 532 4.79 -10.43 58.17
CA THR A 532 4.75 -10.71 59.61
C THR A 532 4.34 -12.16 59.87
N VAL A 533 3.41 -12.67 59.07
CA VAL A 533 2.94 -14.06 59.14
C VAL A 533 4.05 -15.03 58.74
N ALA A 534 4.78 -14.78 57.65
CA ALA A 534 5.90 -15.62 57.22
C ALA A 534 7.02 -15.67 58.28
N ARG A 535 7.41 -14.52 58.84
CA ARG A 535 8.41 -14.46 59.92
C ARG A 535 7.96 -15.23 61.15
N SER A 536 6.74 -15.00 61.62
CA SER A 536 6.21 -15.65 62.83
C SER A 536 6.05 -17.16 62.64
N ALA A 537 5.69 -17.62 61.45
CA ALA A 537 5.64 -19.05 61.11
C ALA A 537 7.02 -19.72 61.21
N ILE A 538 8.06 -19.10 60.65
CA ILE A 538 9.44 -19.62 60.69
C ILE A 538 9.94 -19.66 62.15
N VAL A 539 9.75 -18.58 62.90
CA VAL A 539 10.19 -18.47 64.30
C VAL A 539 9.44 -19.48 65.19
N ALA A 540 8.13 -19.65 65.01
CA ALA A 540 7.35 -20.64 65.74
C ALA A 540 7.81 -22.08 65.43
N ALA A 541 7.99 -22.42 64.15
CA ALA A 541 8.42 -23.75 63.73
C ALA A 541 9.81 -24.11 64.28
N HIS A 542 10.78 -23.21 64.16
CA HIS A 542 12.14 -23.45 64.63
C HIS A 542 12.19 -23.60 66.15
N ASN A 543 11.61 -22.66 66.89
CA ASN A 543 11.76 -22.63 68.34
C ASN A 543 10.98 -23.76 69.04
N THR A 544 9.85 -24.20 68.47
CA THR A 544 9.15 -25.40 68.97
C THR A 544 9.94 -26.68 68.71
N ALA A 545 10.64 -26.78 67.57
CA ALA A 545 11.57 -27.87 67.30
C ALA A 545 12.76 -27.86 68.27
N THR A 546 13.37 -26.70 68.54
CA THR A 546 14.46 -26.56 69.51
C THR A 546 14.02 -26.93 70.93
N LEU A 547 12.86 -26.45 71.37
CA LEU A 547 12.24 -26.82 72.65
C LEU A 547 11.99 -28.33 72.75
N SER A 548 11.55 -28.97 71.65
CA SER A 548 11.37 -30.43 71.60
C SER A 548 12.66 -31.22 71.74
N ALA A 549 13.76 -30.73 71.15
CA ALA A 549 15.06 -31.36 71.23
C ALA A 549 15.58 -31.34 72.68
N TYR A 550 15.44 -30.19 73.34
CA TYR A 550 15.77 -30.06 74.76
C TYR A 550 14.86 -30.93 75.65
N ALA A 551 13.54 -30.91 75.43
CA ALA A 551 12.62 -31.78 76.17
C ALA A 551 12.98 -33.27 76.02
N THR A 552 13.43 -33.69 74.83
CA THR A 552 13.92 -35.06 74.57
C THR A 552 15.21 -35.36 75.32
N GLU A 553 16.15 -34.41 75.37
CA GLU A 553 17.38 -34.55 76.14
C GLU A 553 17.10 -34.67 77.65
N VAL A 554 16.20 -33.84 78.18
CA VAL A 554 15.79 -33.89 79.58
C VAL A 554 15.05 -35.19 79.91
N CYS A 555 14.15 -35.67 79.03
CA CYS A 555 13.54 -36.99 79.15
C CYS A 555 14.60 -38.11 79.17
N ASN A 556 15.60 -38.01 78.28
CA ASN A 556 16.67 -38.99 78.20
C ASN A 556 17.55 -39.00 79.45
N ILE A 557 17.60 -37.90 80.21
CA ILE A 557 18.39 -37.76 81.45
C ILE A 557 17.51 -37.94 82.72
N SER A 558 16.18 -37.97 82.60
CA SER A 558 15.28 -38.15 83.75
C SER A 558 15.34 -39.56 84.34
N THR A 559 15.45 -39.69 85.66
CA THR A 559 15.24 -40.96 86.37
C THR A 559 13.77 -41.18 86.76
N ASP A 560 12.94 -40.12 86.71
CA ASP A 560 11.49 -40.20 86.90
C ASP A 560 10.80 -40.52 85.56
N MET A 561 10.32 -41.76 85.45
CA MET A 561 9.66 -42.26 84.26
C MET A 561 8.27 -41.63 84.04
N GLN A 562 7.53 -41.32 85.10
CA GLN A 562 6.20 -40.70 84.97
C GLN A 562 6.31 -39.27 84.46
N LEU A 563 7.29 -38.52 84.97
CA LEU A 563 7.55 -37.17 84.52
C LEU A 563 8.14 -37.13 83.10
N SER A 564 8.98 -38.11 82.73
CA SER A 564 9.46 -38.29 81.35
C SER A 564 8.32 -38.59 80.37
N ASP A 565 7.41 -39.51 80.72
CA ASP A 565 6.24 -39.83 79.89
C ASP A 565 5.31 -38.63 79.73
N LYS A 566 5.08 -37.88 80.81
CA LYS A 566 4.32 -36.63 80.78
C LYS A 566 4.97 -35.61 79.83
N LEU A 567 6.26 -35.33 80.00
CA LEU A 567 6.98 -34.37 79.16
C LEU A 567 7.00 -34.77 77.68
N SER A 568 7.15 -36.06 77.39
CA SER A 568 7.09 -36.60 76.01
C SER A 568 5.71 -36.42 75.37
N ASN A 569 4.63 -36.65 76.14
CA ASN A 569 3.27 -36.45 75.65
C ASN A 569 2.94 -34.97 75.42
N GLU A 570 3.34 -34.08 76.33
CA GLU A 570 3.17 -32.63 76.17
C GLU A 570 3.98 -32.09 74.97
N CYS A 571 5.20 -32.62 74.76
CA CYS A 571 6.02 -32.28 73.60
C CYS A 571 5.36 -32.71 72.28
N ARG A 572 4.74 -33.89 72.25
CA ARG A 572 3.98 -34.35 71.08
C ARG A 572 2.77 -33.45 70.82
N ALA A 573 2.02 -33.08 71.86
CA ALA A 573 0.89 -32.17 71.75
C ALA A 573 1.31 -30.79 71.22
N MET A 574 2.39 -30.22 71.75
CA MET A 574 2.99 -28.96 71.28
C MET A 574 3.32 -29.00 69.78
N LEU A 575 4.04 -30.03 69.33
CA LEU A 575 4.42 -30.17 67.92
C LEU A 575 3.20 -30.38 67.03
N GLN A 576 2.21 -31.15 67.48
CA GLN A 576 0.99 -31.41 66.72
C GLN A 576 0.14 -30.15 66.55
N SER A 577 -0.11 -29.39 67.62
CA SER A 577 -0.86 -28.14 67.56
C SER A 577 -0.11 -27.07 66.75
N THR A 578 1.22 -26.98 66.89
CA THR A 578 2.04 -26.06 66.08
C THR A 578 2.00 -26.43 64.60
N LYS A 579 2.13 -27.73 64.28
CA LYS A 579 1.99 -28.25 62.92
C LYS A 579 0.63 -27.91 62.31
N GLN A 580 -0.46 -28.09 63.06
CA GLN A 580 -1.81 -27.76 62.60
C GLN A 580 -1.96 -26.27 62.24
N CYS A 581 -1.32 -25.37 63.01
CA CYS A 581 -1.28 -23.94 62.69
C CYS A 581 -0.58 -23.66 61.36
N LEU A 582 0.59 -24.29 61.16
CA LEU A 582 1.41 -24.10 59.96
C LEU A 582 0.78 -24.75 58.72
N GLU A 583 0.12 -25.89 58.86
CA GLU A 583 -0.60 -26.55 57.77
C GLU A 583 -1.78 -25.70 57.29
N ALA A 584 -2.55 -25.11 58.22
CA ALA A 584 -3.62 -24.19 57.86
C ALA A 584 -3.07 -22.92 57.17
N LEU A 585 -1.91 -22.42 57.62
CA LEU A 585 -1.26 -21.30 56.97
C LEU A 585 -0.82 -21.61 55.53
N SER A 586 -0.43 -22.86 55.24
CA SER A 586 -0.10 -23.25 53.85
C SER A 586 -1.29 -23.16 52.89
N THR A 587 -2.51 -23.16 53.43
CA THR A 587 -3.76 -22.91 52.68
C THR A 587 -4.24 -21.45 52.72
N GLY A 588 -3.44 -20.54 53.29
CA GLY A 588 -3.73 -19.11 53.36
C GLY A 588 -4.63 -18.68 54.52
N SER A 589 -4.78 -19.51 55.56
CA SER A 589 -5.63 -19.24 56.72
C SER A 589 -4.86 -19.36 58.04
N ILE A 590 -5.16 -18.52 59.03
CA ILE A 590 -4.60 -18.65 60.37
C ILE A 590 -5.71 -19.05 61.35
N PRO A 591 -5.69 -20.29 61.87
CA PRO A 591 -6.61 -20.73 62.90
C PRO A 591 -6.17 -20.16 64.25
N ALA A 592 -6.62 -18.94 64.58
CA ALA A 592 -6.23 -18.24 65.80
C ALA A 592 -6.40 -19.08 67.08
N SER A 593 -7.46 -19.90 67.15
CA SER A 593 -7.68 -20.83 68.25
C SER A 593 -6.58 -21.89 68.36
N ALA A 594 -6.15 -22.48 67.25
CA ALA A 594 -5.08 -23.46 67.22
C ALA A 594 -3.72 -22.82 67.57
N CYS A 595 -3.47 -21.57 67.13
CA CYS A 595 -2.24 -20.85 67.50
C CYS A 595 -2.17 -20.56 69.00
N VAL A 596 -3.30 -20.18 69.61
CA VAL A 596 -3.41 -20.01 71.06
C VAL A 596 -3.23 -21.33 71.81
N GLU A 597 -3.79 -22.43 71.30
CA GLU A 597 -3.63 -23.77 71.86
C GLU A 597 -2.16 -24.24 71.80
N ALA A 598 -1.52 -24.10 70.64
CA ALA A 598 -0.10 -24.40 70.45
C ALA A 598 0.78 -23.60 71.41
N ARG A 599 0.48 -22.31 71.60
CA ARG A 599 1.16 -21.45 72.59
C ARG A 599 0.97 -21.96 74.02
N GLY A 600 -0.22 -22.46 74.35
CA GLY A 600 -0.51 -23.11 75.62
C GLY A 600 0.41 -24.31 75.85
N HIS A 601 0.53 -25.19 74.86
CA HIS A 601 1.42 -26.36 74.95
C HIS A 601 2.90 -25.98 75.03
N VAL A 602 3.37 -24.95 74.33
CA VAL A 602 4.75 -24.43 74.45
C VAL A 602 5.07 -24.06 75.90
N ASN A 603 4.17 -23.33 76.56
CA ASN A 603 4.37 -22.94 77.95
C ASN A 603 4.38 -24.13 78.92
N ILE A 604 3.51 -25.13 78.68
CA ILE A 604 3.44 -26.35 79.50
C ILE A 604 4.73 -27.17 79.35
N VAL A 605 5.22 -27.35 78.13
CA VAL A 605 6.48 -28.07 77.85
C VAL A 605 7.67 -27.35 78.48
N ALA A 606 7.75 -26.03 78.35
CA ALA A 606 8.83 -25.25 78.95
C ALA A 606 8.89 -25.38 80.47
N GLN A 607 7.73 -25.29 81.15
CA GLN A 607 7.63 -25.45 82.60
C GLN A 607 7.96 -26.88 83.05
N THR A 608 7.44 -27.88 82.34
CA THR A 608 7.65 -29.30 82.67
C THR A 608 9.10 -29.71 82.43
N ALA A 609 9.72 -29.26 81.34
CA ALA A 609 11.13 -29.49 81.05
C ALA A 609 12.05 -28.82 82.08
N ALA A 610 11.75 -27.57 82.47
CA ALA A 610 12.51 -26.88 83.52
C ALA A 610 12.38 -27.56 84.89
N ALA A 611 11.19 -28.08 85.24
CA ALA A 611 11.00 -28.85 86.47
C ALA A 611 11.78 -30.17 86.46
N ALA A 612 11.77 -30.86 85.33
CA ALA A 612 12.50 -32.11 85.11
C ALA A 612 14.02 -31.92 85.17
N ASP A 613 14.53 -30.87 84.55
CA ASP A 613 15.96 -30.53 84.54
C ASP A 613 16.49 -30.19 85.94
N ARG A 614 15.69 -29.49 86.75
CA ARG A 614 16.01 -29.21 88.16
C ARG A 614 16.09 -30.47 89.02
N LEU A 615 15.20 -31.44 88.79
CA LEU A 615 15.23 -32.72 89.49
C LEU A 615 16.47 -33.54 89.09
N ASN A 616 16.85 -33.50 87.82
CA ASN A 616 18.04 -34.20 87.31
C ASN A 616 19.35 -33.59 87.81
N SER A 617 19.44 -32.26 87.89
CA SER A 617 20.63 -31.56 88.38
C SER A 617 20.95 -31.85 89.86
N GLY A 618 19.99 -32.36 90.64
CA GLY A 618 20.16 -32.75 92.04
C GLY A 618 20.26 -34.25 92.30
N ALA A 619 20.08 -35.11 91.29
CA ALA A 619 20.06 -36.56 91.45
C ALA A 619 21.48 -37.16 91.29
N ARG A 620 22.01 -37.80 92.34
CA ARG A 620 23.30 -38.51 92.28
C ARG A 620 23.18 -39.79 91.44
N SER A 621 24.13 -40.00 90.53
CA SER A 621 24.18 -41.21 89.71
C SER A 621 24.54 -42.44 90.54
N VAL A 622 24.16 -43.63 90.07
CA VAL A 622 24.67 -44.91 90.62
C VAL A 622 26.19 -44.92 90.61
N ASP A 623 26.81 -44.38 89.55
CA ASP A 623 28.27 -44.27 89.43
C ASP A 623 28.88 -43.34 90.50
N ASP A 624 28.19 -42.25 90.86
CA ASP A 624 28.65 -41.32 91.90
C ASP A 624 28.63 -41.98 93.29
N GLU A 625 27.56 -42.73 93.59
CA GLU A 625 27.39 -43.43 94.86
C GLU A 625 28.38 -44.61 95.00
N LEU A 626 28.73 -45.27 93.90
CA LEU A 626 29.78 -46.30 93.87
C LEU A 626 31.18 -45.70 94.03
N ALA A 627 31.44 -44.53 93.44
CA ALA A 627 32.70 -43.82 93.63
C ALA A 627 32.88 -43.31 95.08
N ASP A 628 31.80 -42.83 95.70
CA ASP A 628 31.78 -42.49 97.12
C ASP A 628 32.02 -43.72 98.00
N MET A 629 31.44 -44.87 97.64
CA MET A 629 31.69 -46.13 98.32
C MET A 629 33.17 -46.51 98.26
N ASP A 630 33.79 -46.49 97.08
CA ASP A 630 35.23 -46.71 96.90
C ASP A 630 36.05 -45.77 97.81
N SER A 631 35.76 -44.47 97.79
CA SER A 631 36.50 -43.48 98.57
C SER A 631 36.36 -43.69 100.08
N ALA A 632 35.15 -43.99 100.55
CA ALA A 632 34.90 -44.20 101.97
C ALA A 632 35.55 -45.49 102.49
N ILE A 633 35.55 -46.57 101.69
CA ILE A 633 36.24 -47.82 102.04
C ILE A 633 37.76 -47.62 102.09
N GLU A 634 38.33 -46.88 101.15
CA GLU A 634 39.76 -46.55 101.14
C GLU A 634 40.18 -45.76 102.39
N GLN A 635 39.37 -44.77 102.78
CA GLN A 635 39.59 -43.99 103.99
C GLN A 635 39.46 -44.85 105.25
N ALA A 636 38.45 -45.72 105.33
CA ALA A 636 38.25 -46.64 106.44
C ALA A 636 39.42 -47.61 106.60
N ALA A 637 39.94 -48.15 105.49
CA ALA A 637 41.13 -49.01 105.49
C ALA A 637 42.36 -48.27 106.03
N SER A 638 42.57 -47.04 105.56
CA SER A 638 43.70 -46.20 105.99
C SER A 638 43.63 -45.87 107.48
N GLN A 639 42.44 -45.54 108.00
CA GLN A 639 42.24 -45.22 109.42
C GLN A 639 42.49 -46.44 110.33
N ILE A 640 42.07 -47.64 109.92
CA ILE A 640 42.35 -48.88 110.68
C ILE A 640 43.84 -49.18 110.69
N GLU A 641 44.55 -49.00 109.57
CA GLU A 641 46.01 -49.16 109.51
C GLU A 641 46.74 -48.16 110.41
N GLU A 642 46.27 -46.91 110.48
CA GLU A 642 46.81 -45.91 111.40
C GLU A 642 46.56 -46.28 112.87
N MET A 643 45.35 -46.76 113.21
CA MET A 643 45.04 -47.26 114.56
C MET A 643 45.92 -48.46 114.93
N LEU A 644 46.21 -49.37 113.99
CA LEU A 644 47.12 -50.49 114.21
C LEU A 644 48.55 -50.00 114.52
N LYS A 645 49.05 -49.02 113.75
CA LYS A 645 50.36 -48.40 114.01
C LYS A 645 50.40 -47.67 115.36
N ALA A 646 49.33 -46.97 115.71
CA ALA A 646 49.20 -46.27 116.99
C ALA A 646 49.14 -47.24 118.18
N SER A 647 48.39 -48.33 118.06
CA SER A 647 48.32 -49.40 119.06
C SER A 647 49.71 -50.01 119.31
N ARG A 648 50.46 -50.35 118.24
CA ARG A 648 51.85 -50.83 118.34
C ARG A 648 52.81 -49.86 119.02
N ALA A 649 52.57 -48.56 118.94
CA ALA A 649 53.41 -47.54 119.55
C ALA A 649 53.05 -47.24 121.01
N GLY A 650 51.79 -47.44 121.42
CA GLY A 650 51.27 -46.98 122.72
C GLY A 650 50.83 -48.06 123.71
N ASP A 651 50.40 -49.24 123.26
CA ASP A 651 49.94 -50.33 124.12
C ASP A 651 51.08 -51.31 124.45
N SER A 652 50.98 -52.04 125.57
CA SER A 652 51.97 -53.07 125.96
C SER A 652 51.33 -54.26 126.69
N GLY A 653 52.02 -55.40 126.68
CA GLY A 653 51.55 -56.65 127.30
C GLY A 653 50.36 -57.29 126.58
N VAL A 654 49.49 -57.98 127.32
CA VAL A 654 48.34 -58.72 126.76
C VAL A 654 47.36 -57.80 126.00
N LYS A 655 47.24 -56.54 126.40
CA LYS A 655 46.37 -55.56 125.74
C LYS A 655 46.83 -55.27 124.31
N LEU A 656 48.13 -55.14 124.08
CA LEU A 656 48.70 -54.97 122.75
C LEU A 656 48.41 -56.20 121.88
N GLU A 657 48.63 -57.41 122.40
CA GLU A 657 48.44 -58.65 121.64
C GLU A 657 46.97 -58.84 121.19
N VAL A 658 46.01 -58.50 122.04
CA VAL A 658 44.58 -58.57 121.70
C VAL A 658 44.19 -57.47 120.71
N ASN A 659 44.60 -56.22 120.96
CA ASN A 659 44.29 -55.09 120.08
C ASN A 659 44.93 -55.26 118.69
N GLU A 660 46.14 -55.78 118.61
CA GLU A 660 46.83 -56.08 117.35
C GLU A 660 46.10 -57.16 116.57
N LYS A 661 45.69 -58.28 117.20
CA LYS A 661 44.92 -59.33 116.50
C LYS A 661 43.56 -58.84 116.00
N ILE A 662 42.87 -57.99 116.76
CA ILE A 662 41.59 -57.40 116.34
C ILE A 662 41.81 -56.45 115.16
N LEU A 663 42.77 -55.55 115.25
CA LEU A 663 43.05 -54.58 114.18
C LEU A 663 43.64 -55.23 112.93
N ASP A 664 44.46 -56.28 113.04
CA ASP A 664 44.94 -57.08 111.91
C ASP A 664 43.77 -57.81 111.21
N ALA A 665 42.83 -58.35 111.98
CA ALA A 665 41.62 -58.96 111.43
C ALA A 665 40.72 -57.91 110.74
N CYS A 666 40.53 -56.73 111.34
CA CYS A 666 39.80 -55.62 110.73
C CYS A 666 40.49 -55.08 109.47
N THR A 667 41.82 -55.01 109.46
CA THR A 667 42.62 -54.59 108.28
C THR A 667 42.48 -55.60 107.15
N THR A 668 42.56 -56.89 107.45
CA THR A 668 42.37 -57.97 106.47
C THR A 668 40.95 -57.94 105.88
N LEU A 669 39.94 -57.77 106.75
CA LEU A 669 38.55 -57.65 106.34
C LEU A 669 38.35 -56.43 105.43
N MET A 670 38.86 -55.26 105.82
CA MET A 670 38.70 -54.04 105.02
C MET A 670 39.45 -54.11 103.69
N GLY A 671 40.62 -54.76 103.67
CA GLY A 671 41.35 -55.04 102.42
C GLY A 671 40.55 -55.94 101.47
N ALA A 672 39.86 -56.95 102.00
CA ALA A 672 38.96 -57.80 101.20
C ALA A 672 37.73 -57.03 100.70
N VAL A 673 37.10 -56.19 101.55
CA VAL A 673 35.96 -55.34 101.17
C VAL A 673 36.36 -54.34 100.09
N LYS A 674 37.54 -53.72 100.19
CA LYS A 674 38.10 -52.83 99.17
C LYS A 674 38.20 -53.53 97.80
N MET A 675 38.76 -54.73 97.76
CA MET A 675 38.84 -55.50 96.50
C MET A 675 37.46 -55.83 95.95
N LEU A 676 36.51 -56.23 96.80
CA LEU A 676 35.14 -56.53 96.41
C LEU A 676 34.44 -55.31 95.79
N VAL A 677 34.58 -54.13 96.39
CA VAL A 677 33.98 -52.88 95.91
C VAL A 677 34.59 -52.46 94.56
N GLN A 678 35.92 -52.58 94.41
CA GLN A 678 36.59 -52.31 93.13
C GLN A 678 36.14 -53.25 92.01
N ASP A 679 35.97 -54.54 92.31
CA ASP A 679 35.49 -55.52 91.34
C ASP A 679 34.00 -55.32 91.03
N ALA A 680 33.19 -54.94 92.02
CA ALA A 680 31.80 -54.53 91.79
C ALA A 680 31.70 -53.32 90.84
N ARG A 681 32.59 -52.34 90.97
CA ARG A 681 32.66 -51.20 90.03
C ARG A 681 33.10 -51.64 88.63
N LYS A 682 34.08 -52.54 88.51
CA LYS A 682 34.48 -53.08 87.19
C LYS A 682 33.31 -53.78 86.51
N LEU A 683 32.56 -54.59 87.25
CA LEU A 683 31.36 -55.26 86.75
C LEU A 683 30.31 -54.26 86.26
N GLN A 684 30.11 -53.15 86.98
CA GLN A 684 29.21 -52.09 86.51
C GLN A 684 29.75 -51.41 85.24
N ASN A 685 31.06 -51.18 85.14
CA ASN A 685 31.68 -50.61 83.94
C ASN A 685 31.57 -51.52 82.69
N GLU A 686 31.41 -52.83 82.85
CA GLU A 686 31.19 -53.76 81.72
C GLU A 686 29.85 -53.52 81.00
N LEU A 687 28.92 -52.80 81.60
CA LEU A 687 27.64 -52.42 80.98
C LEU A 687 27.80 -51.42 79.83
N GLY A 688 28.98 -50.83 79.66
CA GLY A 688 29.31 -49.97 78.53
C GLY A 688 29.86 -48.60 78.95
N ASP A 689 29.88 -47.68 77.99
CA ASP A 689 30.24 -46.28 78.22
C ASP A 689 29.21 -45.60 79.16
N PRO A 690 29.57 -44.48 79.82
CA PRO A 690 28.70 -43.84 80.81
C PRO A 690 27.27 -43.57 80.31
N LYS A 691 27.09 -43.21 79.02
CA LYS A 691 25.77 -42.99 78.43
C LYS A 691 24.95 -44.29 78.33
N THR A 692 25.57 -45.38 77.89
CA THR A 692 24.90 -46.69 77.81
C THR A 692 24.54 -47.21 79.20
N ARG A 693 25.44 -47.08 80.18
CA ARG A 693 25.14 -47.48 81.57
C ARG A 693 23.99 -46.68 82.18
N GLN A 694 23.99 -45.37 81.98
CA GLN A 694 22.92 -44.50 82.47
C GLN A 694 21.55 -44.90 81.88
N LYS A 695 21.52 -45.25 80.59
CA LYS A 695 20.32 -45.78 79.93
C LYS A 695 19.90 -47.13 80.51
N MET A 696 20.84 -48.01 80.86
CA MET A 696 20.56 -49.29 81.52
C MET A 696 20.03 -49.12 82.94
N TYR A 697 20.59 -48.17 83.70
CA TYR A 697 20.10 -47.83 85.04
C TYR A 697 18.67 -47.29 85.00
N ARG A 698 18.35 -46.45 84.00
CA ARG A 698 16.97 -45.98 83.78
C ARG A 698 16.00 -47.10 83.45
N ARG A 699 16.42 -48.03 82.58
CA ARG A 699 15.55 -49.13 82.15
C ARG A 699 15.26 -50.12 83.26
N ASN A 700 16.03 -50.10 84.35
CA ASN A 700 15.91 -50.98 85.49
C ASN A 700 15.94 -50.16 86.81
N PRO A 701 14.90 -49.35 87.10
CA PRO A 701 14.94 -48.37 88.18
C PRO A 701 15.08 -49.02 89.58
N GLN A 702 14.35 -50.11 89.84
CA GLN A 702 14.46 -50.85 91.11
C GLN A 702 15.85 -51.44 91.34
N TRP A 703 16.51 -51.90 90.27
CA TRP A 703 17.86 -52.44 90.35
C TRP A 703 18.86 -51.31 90.66
N SER A 704 18.75 -50.18 89.98
CA SER A 704 19.57 -48.99 90.23
C SER A 704 19.41 -48.43 91.65
N GLU A 705 18.18 -48.34 92.15
CA GLU A 705 17.91 -47.97 93.54
C GLU A 705 18.52 -48.98 94.52
N GLY A 706 18.43 -50.28 94.21
CA GLY A 706 19.07 -51.34 94.97
C GLY A 706 20.59 -51.18 95.04
N LEU A 707 21.25 -50.82 93.93
CA LEU A 707 22.68 -50.54 93.88
C LEU A 707 23.07 -49.33 94.74
N ILE A 708 22.32 -48.23 94.64
CA ILE A 708 22.55 -47.03 95.45
C ILE A 708 22.36 -47.33 96.95
N SER A 709 21.29 -48.05 97.30
CA SER A 709 21.00 -48.43 98.68
C SER A 709 22.08 -49.34 99.26
N ALA A 710 22.53 -50.34 98.49
CA ALA A 710 23.62 -51.23 98.89
C ALA A 710 24.94 -50.47 99.09
N ALA A 711 25.28 -49.56 98.17
CA ALA A 711 26.48 -48.74 98.28
C ALA A 711 26.48 -47.90 99.56
N LYS A 712 25.35 -47.23 99.86
CA LYS A 712 25.17 -46.46 101.11
C LYS A 712 25.28 -47.32 102.36
N ALA A 713 24.69 -48.51 102.35
CA ALA A 713 24.76 -49.44 103.47
C ALA A 713 26.20 -49.91 103.74
N VAL A 714 26.97 -50.20 102.69
CA VAL A 714 28.39 -50.57 102.79
C VAL A 714 29.23 -49.43 103.36
N VAL A 715 29.03 -48.20 102.87
CA VAL A 715 29.71 -47.01 103.42
C VAL A 715 29.40 -46.83 104.91
N PHE A 716 28.13 -46.96 105.30
CA PHE A 716 27.71 -46.83 106.69
C PHE A 716 28.33 -47.92 107.57
N ALA A 717 28.31 -49.18 107.12
CA ALA A 717 28.88 -50.30 107.85
C ALA A 717 30.40 -50.18 108.03
N ALA A 718 31.12 -49.69 107.01
CA ALA A 718 32.56 -49.46 107.10
C ALA A 718 32.89 -48.36 108.12
N LYS A 719 32.13 -47.26 108.13
CA LYS A 719 32.27 -46.20 109.14
C LYS A 719 31.94 -46.65 110.56
N LEU A 720 31.11 -47.68 110.72
CA LEU A 720 30.77 -48.26 112.02
C LEU A 720 31.85 -49.24 112.52
N LEU A 721 32.55 -49.90 111.59
CA LEU A 721 33.63 -50.85 111.89
C LEU A 721 34.91 -50.15 112.34
N VAL A 722 35.23 -49.00 111.73
CA VAL A 722 36.29 -48.08 112.16
C VAL A 722 35.89 -47.43 113.48
#